data_AF-A0AAX3NSD6-F1
#
_entry.id   AF-A0AAX3NSD6-F1
#
_cell.length_a   1.000
_cell.length_b   1.000
_cell.length_c   1.000
_cell.angle_alpha   90.00
_cell.angle_beta   90.00
_cell.angle_gamma   90.00
#
_symmetry.space_group_name_H-M   'P 1'
#
loop_
_entity.id
_entity.type
_entity.pdbx_description
1 polymer ?
#
loop_
_entity_poly.entity_id
_entity_poly.type
_entity_poly.pdbx_seq_one_letter_code
_entity_poly.pdbx_strand_id
1 'polypeptide(L)'
;MNTNNLKKVAPRARTAFIKAITARAGEFGITAKGVSAPTVSGDVLQVAGFTHPARFAPAITRLQERVANEGFDQLIEQMAYTWFNRFCAIRFMELKSEEGYLEHGVRLLSHPTQPQGFEVLDRAPEVIESLMGEGASLDKPALLELMLAGDEQEALFRELLLGQCHRLHQAMPFLFEAIDDETELLLPTGLTRTDAFWRELVDRIPEEDWTQVEVIGWLYQFYISEKKDEVIGKVVKSEDIPAATQLFTPNWIVQYLVQNSIGRYWLQTYPDSALPAVMPYFVFPGEQPIEVQDEYARLTPASIEPESIKVLDPACGSGHILVEAYNILYRIYEERGYRSRDIPTLILSHNLYGLDIDDRAAQLAGFALLMRARQDDRRLFSREILLNVHALQESRHLNIPKLWQALNLNTEWDRGQSQDLFAVAPASLASHDPRLALLNELHQRFLSAKTLGSLIEVPAELEPAIAELAATLHTLSISGDAMQKPAAQALLPLLKQASVLGKRYDAVIANPPYMGSKGMNAELKEFAKKQFPNSKSDLFAIFIERNLNLTTTAGMVAMITMQSWMFLSSYEALRARILGQHTILGMAHLGSRGFDSIGGEVVSTTAFVLAQPHLPTYQGGYFRLVDGNSEAEKAAMFKEALA
;
A
#
# COMPACT_ATOMS: atom_id res chain seq x y z
N MET A 1 -15.60 16.51 1.29
CA MET A 1 -15.46 15.70 2.51
C MET A 1 -15.07 16.58 3.68
N ASN A 2 -15.76 16.44 4.82
CA ASN A 2 -15.49 17.13 6.07
C ASN A 2 -14.65 16.23 7.01
N THR A 3 -13.34 16.48 7.08
CA THR A 3 -12.41 15.68 7.89
C THR A 3 -12.64 15.80 9.40
N ASN A 4 -13.43 16.77 9.88
CA ASN A 4 -13.71 16.93 11.32
C ASN A 4 -14.53 15.78 11.91
N ASN A 5 -15.44 15.19 11.13
CA ASN A 5 -16.20 14.02 11.56
C ASN A 5 -15.26 12.82 11.72
N LEU A 6 -14.42 12.58 10.72
CA LEU A 6 -13.42 11.50 10.71
C LEU A 6 -12.46 11.62 11.90
N LYS A 7 -11.97 12.84 12.18
CA LYS A 7 -11.07 13.13 13.31
C LYS A 7 -11.67 12.79 14.66
N LYS A 8 -13.00 12.90 14.82
CA LYS A 8 -13.71 12.56 16.06
C LYS A 8 -14.03 11.07 16.16
N VAL A 9 -14.38 10.44 15.03
CA VAL A 9 -14.86 9.04 14.99
C VAL A 9 -13.71 8.05 15.01
N ALA A 10 -12.64 8.26 14.23
CA ALA A 10 -11.60 7.24 14.06
C ALA A 10 -10.89 6.83 15.36
N PRO A 11 -10.51 7.75 16.29
CA PRO A 11 -9.90 7.34 17.56
C PRO A 11 -10.86 6.54 18.45
N ARG A 12 -12.16 6.91 18.47
CA ARG A 12 -13.17 6.18 19.25
C ARG A 12 -13.43 4.79 18.68
N ALA A 13 -13.53 4.70 17.35
CA ALA A 13 -13.61 3.43 16.65
C ALA A 13 -12.39 2.57 16.97
N ARG A 14 -11.16 3.10 16.95
CA ARG A 14 -9.97 2.36 17.38
C ARG A 14 -10.14 1.74 18.76
N THR A 15 -10.51 2.54 19.76
CA THR A 15 -10.72 2.02 21.13
C THR A 15 -11.82 0.96 21.18
N ALA A 16 -12.91 1.15 20.44
CA ALA A 16 -14.03 0.22 20.39
C ALA A 16 -13.63 -1.13 19.76
N PHE A 17 -12.92 -1.11 18.64
CA PHE A 17 -12.41 -2.31 17.97
C PHE A 17 -11.41 -3.05 18.86
N ILE A 18 -10.41 -2.36 19.43
CA ILE A 18 -9.43 -2.96 20.36
C ILE A 18 -10.14 -3.64 21.54
N LYS A 19 -11.11 -2.96 22.15
CA LYS A 19 -11.89 -3.51 23.27
C LYS A 19 -12.70 -4.74 22.86
N ALA A 20 -13.36 -4.71 21.70
CA ALA A 20 -14.18 -5.81 21.21
C ALA A 20 -13.33 -7.04 20.86
N ILE A 21 -12.20 -6.85 20.17
CA ILE A 21 -11.25 -7.90 19.85
C ILE A 21 -10.62 -8.48 21.12
N THR A 22 -10.26 -7.63 22.09
CA THR A 22 -9.74 -8.07 23.41
C THR A 22 -10.72 -8.99 24.12
N ALA A 23 -12.00 -8.61 24.13
CA ALA A 23 -13.05 -9.43 24.74
C ALA A 23 -13.18 -10.78 24.01
N ARG A 24 -13.22 -10.76 22.67
CA ARG A 24 -13.31 -11.96 21.84
C ARG A 24 -12.10 -12.89 22.00
N ALA A 25 -10.88 -12.35 22.05
CA ALA A 25 -9.66 -13.11 22.31
C ALA A 25 -9.69 -13.81 23.68
N GLY A 26 -10.26 -13.15 24.69
CA GLY A 26 -10.48 -13.72 26.02
C GLY A 26 -11.33 -14.99 26.01
N GLU A 27 -12.32 -15.09 25.12
CA GLU A 27 -13.15 -16.28 24.94
C GLU A 27 -12.36 -17.49 24.40
N PHE A 28 -11.20 -17.23 23.78
CA PHE A 28 -10.25 -18.26 23.33
C PHE A 28 -9.07 -18.44 24.29
N GLY A 29 -9.19 -17.87 25.50
CA GLY A 29 -8.17 -17.95 26.55
C GLY A 29 -6.90 -17.14 26.28
N ILE A 30 -6.97 -16.15 25.41
CA ILE A 30 -5.87 -15.25 25.09
C ILE A 30 -6.09 -13.93 25.83
N THR A 31 -5.21 -13.61 26.78
CA THR A 31 -5.34 -12.41 27.61
C THR A 31 -3.98 -11.75 27.82
N ALA A 32 -3.98 -10.48 28.26
CA ALA A 32 -2.76 -9.78 28.67
C ALA A 32 -1.98 -10.48 29.81
N LYS A 33 -2.63 -11.39 30.56
CA LYS A 33 -1.99 -12.17 31.64
C LYS A 33 -1.36 -13.47 31.15
N GLY A 34 -1.59 -13.86 29.90
CA GLY A 34 -1.12 -15.12 29.31
C GLY A 34 -2.21 -15.86 28.52
N VAL A 35 -1.82 -17.04 28.04
CA VAL A 35 -2.65 -17.94 27.22
C VAL A 35 -3.12 -19.16 28.02
N SER A 36 -4.33 -19.65 27.74
CA SER A 36 -4.90 -20.86 28.35
C SER A 36 -4.90 -22.01 27.35
N ALA A 37 -4.48 -23.20 27.79
CA ALA A 37 -4.49 -24.38 26.93
C ALA A 37 -5.93 -24.85 26.64
N PRO A 38 -6.31 -25.05 25.37
CA PRO A 38 -7.60 -25.64 25.03
C PRO A 38 -7.62 -27.14 25.35
N THR A 39 -8.75 -27.66 25.81
CA THR A 39 -9.00 -29.09 25.98
C THR A 39 -10.01 -29.55 24.93
N VAL A 40 -9.64 -30.54 24.10
CA VAL A 40 -10.51 -31.08 23.04
C VAL A 40 -11.09 -32.42 23.48
N SER A 41 -12.41 -32.57 23.34
CA SER A 41 -13.14 -33.81 23.61
C SER A 41 -14.20 -34.03 22.53
N GLY A 42 -13.94 -34.97 21.62
CA GLY A 42 -14.79 -35.18 20.44
C GLY A 42 -14.84 -33.93 19.55
N ASP A 43 -16.04 -33.50 19.19
CA ASP A 43 -16.29 -32.31 18.35
C ASP A 43 -16.27 -30.98 19.13
N VAL A 44 -15.94 -31.03 20.42
CA VAL A 44 -16.00 -29.88 21.33
C VAL A 44 -14.62 -29.51 21.85
N LEU A 45 -14.34 -28.21 21.88
CA LEU A 45 -13.17 -27.59 22.49
C LEU A 45 -13.60 -26.71 23.66
N GLN A 46 -12.95 -26.85 24.80
CA GLN A 46 -13.14 -25.99 25.97
C GLN A 46 -11.86 -25.19 26.25
N VAL A 47 -12.00 -23.88 26.41
CA VAL A 47 -10.91 -22.98 26.78
C VAL A 47 -11.45 -21.79 27.55
N ALA A 48 -10.78 -21.38 28.63
CA ALA A 48 -11.14 -20.23 29.45
C ALA A 48 -12.62 -20.16 29.92
N GLY A 49 -13.26 -21.33 30.09
CA GLY A 49 -14.68 -21.43 30.49
C GLY A 49 -15.69 -21.31 29.35
N PHE A 50 -15.22 -21.16 28.11
CA PHE A 50 -16.04 -21.14 26.90
C PHE A 50 -15.97 -22.47 26.16
N THR A 51 -17.03 -22.77 25.42
CA THR A 51 -17.17 -23.98 24.61
C THR A 51 -17.26 -23.59 23.14
N HIS A 52 -16.41 -24.19 22.32
CA HIS A 52 -16.27 -23.92 20.89
C HIS A 52 -16.20 -25.23 20.08
N PRO A 53 -16.43 -25.20 18.76
CA PRO A 53 -16.18 -26.35 17.90
C PRO A 53 -14.70 -26.78 17.90
N ALA A 54 -14.43 -28.09 17.90
CA ALA A 54 -13.07 -28.64 17.87
C ALA A 54 -12.24 -28.18 16.66
N ARG A 55 -12.90 -27.85 15.53
CA ARG A 55 -12.26 -27.30 14.33
C ARG A 55 -11.49 -26.00 14.57
N PHE A 56 -11.77 -25.26 15.65
CA PHE A 56 -11.05 -24.02 15.97
C PHE A 56 -9.69 -24.25 16.65
N ALA A 57 -9.38 -25.48 17.08
CA ALA A 57 -8.12 -25.79 17.77
C ALA A 57 -6.87 -25.29 17.03
N PRO A 58 -6.70 -25.52 15.70
CA PRO A 58 -5.52 -25.07 14.98
C PRO A 58 -5.37 -23.55 14.96
N ALA A 59 -6.46 -22.81 14.77
CA ALA A 59 -6.46 -21.35 14.75
C ALA A 59 -6.12 -20.76 16.13
N ILE A 60 -6.65 -21.36 17.21
CA ILE A 60 -6.30 -20.96 18.58
C ILE A 60 -4.80 -21.18 18.83
N THR A 61 -4.25 -22.33 18.43
CA THR A 61 -2.82 -22.61 18.58
C THR A 61 -1.96 -21.58 17.85
N ARG A 62 -2.30 -21.23 16.60
CA ARG A 62 -1.57 -20.18 15.84
C ARG A 62 -1.64 -18.83 16.52
N LEU A 63 -2.80 -18.42 17.05
CA LEU A 63 -2.92 -17.18 17.83
C LEU A 63 -2.04 -17.22 19.08
N GLN A 64 -1.96 -18.36 19.77
CA GLN A 64 -1.08 -18.50 20.94
C GLN A 64 0.40 -18.39 20.59
N GLU A 65 0.82 -19.00 19.47
CA GLU A 65 2.18 -18.86 18.94
C GLU A 65 2.50 -17.42 18.55
N ARG A 66 1.55 -16.71 17.93
CA ARG A 66 1.67 -15.28 17.65
C ARG A 66 1.85 -14.48 18.93
N VAL A 67 1.01 -14.65 19.94
CA VAL A 67 1.20 -13.98 21.24
C VAL A 67 2.58 -14.24 21.84
N ALA A 68 3.13 -15.45 21.68
CA ALA A 68 4.47 -15.76 22.17
C ALA A 68 5.59 -15.04 21.38
N ASN A 69 5.38 -14.77 20.09
CA ASN A 69 6.36 -14.16 19.20
C ASN A 69 6.29 -12.62 19.15
N GLU A 70 5.08 -12.05 19.04
CA GLU A 70 4.84 -10.60 18.90
C GLU A 70 4.29 -9.94 20.17
N GLY A 71 3.71 -10.71 21.09
CA GLY A 71 3.09 -10.18 22.31
C GLY A 71 1.60 -9.84 22.14
N PHE A 72 0.89 -9.82 23.28
CA PHE A 72 -0.57 -9.66 23.32
C PHE A 72 -1.05 -8.33 22.72
N ASP A 73 -0.48 -7.20 23.18
CA ASP A 73 -0.93 -5.87 22.75
C ASP A 73 -0.75 -5.66 21.24
N GLN A 74 0.35 -6.18 20.68
CA GLN A 74 0.64 -6.09 19.25
C GLN A 74 -0.34 -6.93 18.43
N LEU A 75 -0.62 -8.16 18.84
CA LEU A 75 -1.64 -9.01 18.18
C LEU A 75 -3.01 -8.33 18.20
N ILE A 76 -3.47 -7.86 19.36
CA ILE A 76 -4.79 -7.22 19.48
C ILE A 76 -4.86 -5.95 18.62
N GLU A 77 -3.81 -5.14 18.60
CA GLU A 77 -3.78 -3.93 17.77
C GLU A 77 -3.83 -4.27 16.28
N GLN A 78 -3.10 -5.29 15.82
CA GLN A 78 -3.16 -5.77 14.44
C GLN A 78 -4.56 -6.30 14.07
N MET A 79 -5.16 -7.14 14.92
CA MET A 79 -6.48 -7.74 14.66
C MET A 79 -7.61 -6.69 14.65
N ALA A 80 -7.58 -5.76 15.60
CA ALA A 80 -8.49 -4.61 15.62
C ALA A 80 -8.36 -3.77 14.36
N TYR A 81 -7.14 -3.55 13.90
CA TYR A 81 -6.87 -2.80 12.69
C TYR A 81 -7.37 -3.52 11.42
N THR A 82 -7.10 -4.82 11.29
CA THR A 82 -7.59 -5.64 10.18
C THR A 82 -9.11 -5.53 10.05
N TRP A 83 -9.84 -5.70 11.15
CA TRP A 83 -11.30 -5.55 11.13
C TRP A 83 -11.73 -4.11 10.87
N PHE A 84 -11.09 -3.11 11.48
CA PHE A 84 -11.40 -1.70 11.22
C PHE A 84 -11.34 -1.38 9.73
N ASN A 85 -10.28 -1.81 9.05
CA ASN A 85 -10.11 -1.59 7.62
C ASN A 85 -11.13 -2.35 6.77
N ARG A 86 -11.44 -3.61 7.10
CA ARG A 86 -12.48 -4.39 6.39
C ARG A 86 -13.83 -3.71 6.48
N PHE A 87 -14.22 -3.22 7.66
CA PHE A 87 -15.46 -2.46 7.84
C PHE A 87 -15.44 -1.13 7.08
N CYS A 88 -14.33 -0.39 7.08
CA CYS A 88 -14.21 0.84 6.29
C CYS A 88 -14.31 0.57 4.78
N ALA A 89 -13.65 -0.48 4.29
CA ALA A 89 -13.69 -0.88 2.89
C ALA A 89 -15.11 -1.28 2.47
N ILE A 90 -15.77 -2.15 3.23
CA ILE A 90 -17.15 -2.55 2.99
C ILE A 90 -18.08 -1.33 3.05
N ARG A 91 -17.91 -0.44 4.04
CA ARG A 91 -18.73 0.78 4.14
C ARG A 91 -18.57 1.69 2.93
N PHE A 92 -17.35 1.85 2.41
CA PHE A 92 -17.13 2.60 1.18
C PHE A 92 -17.81 1.93 -0.03
N MET A 93 -17.68 0.61 -0.15
CA MET A 93 -18.19 -0.16 -1.29
C MET A 93 -19.72 -0.26 -1.29
N GLU A 94 -20.34 -0.46 -0.12
CA GLU A 94 -21.79 -0.63 -0.01
C GLU A 94 -22.56 0.65 -0.36
N LEU A 95 -21.97 1.83 -0.07
CA LEU A 95 -22.57 3.12 -0.43
C LEU A 95 -22.56 3.35 -1.94
N LYS A 96 -21.82 2.52 -2.67
CA LYS A 96 -21.72 2.46 -4.13
C LYS A 96 -22.33 1.17 -4.67
N SER A 97 -23.30 0.59 -3.96
CA SER A 97 -23.99 -0.63 -4.37
C SER A 97 -24.64 -0.48 -5.75
N GLU A 98 -25.23 0.68 -6.06
CA GLU A 98 -25.81 0.99 -7.37
C GLU A 98 -24.76 1.12 -8.49
N GLU A 99 -23.51 1.45 -8.14
CA GLU A 99 -22.38 1.51 -9.08
C GLU A 99 -21.74 0.12 -9.30
N GLY A 100 -22.19 -0.90 -8.56
CA GLY A 100 -21.71 -2.28 -8.67
C GLY A 100 -20.39 -2.55 -7.94
N TYR A 101 -20.10 -1.83 -6.86
CA TYR A 101 -18.89 -2.12 -6.05
C TYR A 101 -19.02 -3.41 -5.26
N LEU A 102 -20.23 -3.72 -4.78
CA LEU A 102 -20.64 -5.05 -4.35
C LEU A 102 -21.57 -5.61 -5.43
N GLU A 103 -21.24 -6.77 -5.97
CA GLU A 103 -21.89 -7.34 -7.16
C GLU A 103 -23.37 -7.68 -6.93
N HIS A 104 -23.72 -8.05 -5.70
CA HIS A 104 -25.11 -8.28 -5.29
C HIS A 104 -25.94 -6.98 -5.17
N GLY A 105 -25.30 -5.80 -5.14
CA GLY A 105 -25.99 -4.50 -5.11
C GLY A 105 -26.80 -4.20 -3.84
N VAL A 106 -26.47 -4.84 -2.72
CA VAL A 106 -27.15 -4.67 -1.40
C VAL A 106 -26.21 -3.99 -0.42
N ARG A 107 -26.72 -3.17 0.50
CA ARG A 107 -25.92 -2.64 1.60
C ARG A 107 -25.69 -3.70 2.69
N LEU A 108 -24.44 -3.91 3.08
CA LEU A 108 -24.08 -4.97 4.03
C LEU A 108 -24.25 -4.50 5.48
N LEU A 109 -23.63 -3.38 5.84
CA LEU A 109 -23.55 -2.80 7.17
C LEU A 109 -24.70 -1.84 7.52
N SER A 110 -25.51 -1.46 6.52
CA SER A 110 -26.56 -0.46 6.68
C SER A 110 -27.81 -0.79 5.87
N HIS A 111 -28.85 0.01 6.05
CA HIS A 111 -30.10 -0.07 5.29
C HIS A 111 -30.46 1.31 4.74
N PRO A 112 -30.91 1.43 3.47
CA PRO A 112 -31.15 2.72 2.82
C PRO A 112 -32.26 3.56 3.48
N THR A 113 -33.32 2.93 4.00
CA THR A 113 -34.47 3.63 4.60
C THR A 113 -34.71 3.36 6.10
N GLN A 114 -34.06 2.36 6.71
CA GLN A 114 -34.27 1.96 8.10
C GLN A 114 -33.03 2.33 8.92
N PRO A 115 -33.09 3.36 9.78
CA PRO A 115 -31.99 3.65 10.69
C PRO A 115 -31.68 2.43 11.55
N GLN A 116 -30.40 2.05 11.66
CA GLN A 116 -29.93 0.83 12.37
C GLN A 116 -30.37 -0.51 11.76
N GLY A 117 -31.08 -0.51 10.62
CA GLY A 117 -31.44 -1.73 9.91
C GLY A 117 -30.29 -2.30 9.07
N PHE A 118 -30.49 -3.52 8.57
CA PHE A 118 -29.54 -4.26 7.73
C PHE A 118 -30.22 -4.72 6.44
N GLU A 119 -29.94 -4.07 5.31
CA GLU A 119 -30.55 -4.46 4.02
C GLU A 119 -30.17 -5.89 3.61
N VAL A 120 -28.95 -6.32 3.95
CA VAL A 120 -28.47 -7.69 3.69
C VAL A 120 -29.32 -8.77 4.37
N LEU A 121 -29.92 -8.49 5.53
CA LEU A 121 -30.79 -9.47 6.19
C LEU A 121 -32.16 -9.54 5.50
N ASP A 122 -32.69 -8.40 5.05
CA ASP A 122 -33.95 -8.33 4.30
C ASP A 122 -33.83 -9.01 2.93
N ARG A 123 -32.64 -8.97 2.32
CA ARG A 123 -32.35 -9.50 0.98
C ARG A 123 -31.35 -10.66 0.99
N ALA A 124 -31.28 -11.39 2.11
CA ALA A 124 -30.34 -12.51 2.29
C ALA A 124 -30.36 -13.54 1.15
N PRO A 125 -31.51 -14.00 0.60
CA PRO A 125 -31.50 -14.95 -0.51
C PRO A 125 -30.74 -14.44 -1.74
N GLU A 126 -30.90 -13.15 -2.09
CA GLU A 126 -30.25 -12.55 -3.25
C GLU A 126 -28.73 -12.46 -3.05
N VAL A 127 -28.31 -12.10 -1.84
CA VAL A 127 -26.88 -12.01 -1.48
C VAL A 127 -26.23 -13.40 -1.50
N ILE A 128 -26.89 -14.42 -0.95
CA ILE A 128 -26.39 -15.80 -0.95
C ILE A 128 -26.17 -16.30 -2.39
N GLU A 129 -27.18 -16.15 -3.26
CA GLU A 129 -27.07 -16.61 -4.65
C GLU A 129 -25.97 -15.86 -5.42
N SER A 130 -25.83 -14.55 -5.21
CA SER A 130 -24.77 -13.76 -5.84
C SER A 130 -23.38 -14.20 -5.37
N LEU A 131 -23.15 -14.28 -4.06
CA LEU A 131 -21.86 -14.69 -3.50
C LEU A 131 -21.46 -16.09 -3.98
N MET A 132 -22.39 -17.04 -3.99
CA MET A 132 -22.15 -18.38 -4.51
C MET A 132 -21.89 -18.40 -6.03
N GLY A 133 -22.62 -17.59 -6.80
CA GLY A 133 -22.41 -17.43 -8.24
C GLY A 133 -21.02 -16.88 -8.59
N GLU A 134 -20.39 -16.18 -7.66
CA GLU A 134 -19.04 -15.65 -7.78
C GLU A 134 -17.96 -16.50 -7.08
N GLY A 135 -18.31 -17.73 -6.68
CA GLY A 135 -17.37 -18.70 -6.16
C GLY A 135 -17.05 -18.58 -4.67
N ALA A 136 -17.83 -17.83 -3.88
CA ALA A 136 -17.75 -17.92 -2.43
C ALA A 136 -18.28 -19.28 -1.94
N SER A 137 -17.54 -19.92 -1.03
CA SER A 137 -17.95 -21.21 -0.45
C SER A 137 -18.87 -20.97 0.75
N LEU A 138 -20.18 -21.05 0.51
CA LEU A 138 -21.22 -20.86 1.53
C LEU A 138 -22.02 -22.16 1.72
N ASP A 139 -22.34 -22.49 2.98
CA ASP A 139 -23.27 -23.58 3.32
C ASP A 139 -24.70 -23.08 3.19
N LYS A 140 -25.23 -23.10 1.96
CA LYS A 140 -26.58 -22.64 1.64
C LYS A 140 -27.66 -23.31 2.51
N PRO A 141 -27.67 -24.64 2.70
CA PRO A 141 -28.60 -25.27 3.65
C PRO A 141 -28.56 -24.65 5.05
N ALA A 142 -27.38 -24.49 5.65
CA ALA A 142 -27.25 -23.90 6.98
C ALA A 142 -27.75 -22.44 7.01
N LEU A 143 -27.46 -21.65 5.97
CA LEU A 143 -27.92 -20.26 5.88
C LEU A 143 -29.44 -20.16 5.76
N LEU A 144 -30.07 -21.05 4.99
CA LEU A 144 -31.52 -21.11 4.88
C LEU A 144 -32.17 -21.52 6.20
N GLU A 145 -31.55 -22.42 6.96
CA GLU A 145 -32.02 -22.77 8.31
C GLU A 145 -31.95 -21.57 9.27
N LEU A 146 -30.82 -20.83 9.28
CA LEU A 146 -30.67 -19.60 10.08
C LEU A 146 -31.73 -18.54 9.70
N MET A 147 -32.03 -18.40 8.41
CA MET A 147 -33.07 -17.50 7.93
C MET A 147 -34.48 -17.92 8.41
N LEU A 148 -34.77 -19.23 8.40
CA LEU A 148 -36.08 -19.76 8.80
C LEU A 148 -36.29 -19.76 10.32
N ALA A 149 -35.22 -19.87 11.11
CA ALA A 149 -35.28 -19.79 12.56
C ALA A 149 -35.81 -18.41 13.04
N GLY A 150 -35.40 -17.33 12.36
CA GLY A 150 -35.90 -15.97 12.58
C GLY A 150 -35.36 -15.27 13.84
N ASP A 151 -34.83 -16.00 14.81
CA ASP A 151 -34.16 -15.50 16.01
C ASP A 151 -32.62 -15.50 15.92
N GLU A 152 -32.04 -16.14 14.90
CA GLU A 152 -30.60 -16.27 14.66
C GLU A 152 -30.03 -15.20 13.69
N GLN A 153 -30.55 -13.97 13.76
CA GLN A 153 -30.16 -12.88 12.83
C GLN A 153 -28.67 -12.52 12.91
N GLU A 154 -28.06 -12.60 14.11
CA GLU A 154 -26.63 -12.31 14.27
C GLU A 154 -25.75 -13.36 13.59
N ALA A 155 -26.11 -14.64 13.71
CA ALA A 155 -25.41 -15.73 13.05
C ALA A 155 -25.52 -15.61 11.53
N LEU A 156 -26.72 -15.32 11.00
CA LEU A 156 -26.93 -15.09 9.57
C LEU A 156 -26.10 -13.90 9.07
N PHE A 157 -26.12 -12.76 9.79
CA PHE A 157 -25.32 -11.59 9.42
C PHE A 157 -23.82 -11.91 9.39
N ARG A 158 -23.32 -12.64 10.40
CA ARG A 158 -21.92 -13.04 10.49
C ARG A 158 -21.48 -13.84 9.28
N GLU A 159 -22.26 -14.84 8.88
CA GLU A 159 -21.92 -15.68 7.73
C GLU A 159 -21.96 -14.89 6.40
N LEU A 160 -22.93 -13.99 6.22
CA LEU A 160 -22.99 -13.14 5.03
C LEU A 160 -21.81 -12.15 4.96
N LEU A 161 -21.40 -11.59 6.11
CA LEU A 161 -20.24 -10.71 6.21
C LEU A 161 -18.93 -11.46 5.89
N LEU A 162 -18.76 -12.67 6.42
CA LEU A 162 -17.60 -13.51 6.14
C LEU A 162 -17.59 -13.96 4.67
N GLY A 163 -18.74 -14.38 4.14
CA GLY A 163 -18.90 -14.72 2.72
C GLY A 163 -18.51 -13.57 1.79
N GLN A 164 -18.91 -12.34 2.13
CA GLN A 164 -18.50 -11.16 1.39
C GLN A 164 -16.99 -10.91 1.50
N CYS A 165 -16.39 -11.07 2.69
CA CYS A 165 -14.93 -10.97 2.86
C CYS A 165 -14.19 -12.00 1.99
N HIS A 166 -14.65 -13.26 1.97
CA HIS A 166 -14.06 -14.33 1.15
C HIS A 166 -14.15 -14.03 -0.34
N ARG A 167 -15.26 -13.46 -0.80
CA ARG A 167 -15.39 -13.02 -2.19
C ARG A 167 -14.42 -11.90 -2.52
N LEU A 168 -14.27 -10.91 -1.62
CA LEU A 168 -13.34 -9.79 -1.81
C LEU A 168 -11.87 -10.20 -1.72
N HIS A 169 -11.54 -11.26 -0.97
CA HIS A 169 -10.19 -11.83 -0.91
C HIS A 169 -9.63 -12.16 -2.31
N GLN A 170 -10.47 -12.64 -3.23
CA GLN A 170 -10.03 -12.96 -4.59
C GLN A 170 -9.48 -11.74 -5.35
N ALA A 171 -10.07 -10.55 -5.14
CA ALA A 171 -9.65 -9.32 -5.80
C ALA A 171 -8.64 -8.53 -4.96
N MET A 172 -8.70 -8.64 -3.64
CA MET A 172 -7.97 -7.83 -2.66
C MET A 172 -7.40 -8.71 -1.54
N PRO A 173 -6.54 -9.71 -1.85
CA PRO A 173 -6.03 -10.65 -0.85
C PRO A 173 -5.14 -9.99 0.19
N PHE A 174 -4.65 -8.78 -0.09
CA PHE A 174 -3.86 -7.98 0.85
C PHE A 174 -4.70 -7.39 2.00
N LEU A 175 -6.02 -7.22 1.82
CA LEU A 175 -6.91 -6.57 2.80
C LEU A 175 -7.92 -7.56 3.42
N PHE A 176 -8.44 -8.46 2.61
CA PHE A 176 -9.31 -9.55 3.05
C PHE A 176 -8.47 -10.82 2.98
N GLU A 177 -8.21 -11.46 4.12
CA GLU A 177 -7.37 -12.68 4.17
C GLU A 177 -8.16 -13.92 3.70
N ALA A 178 -7.45 -15.04 3.54
CA ALA A 178 -8.01 -16.29 3.04
C ALA A 178 -8.92 -16.98 4.07
N ILE A 179 -9.75 -17.90 3.58
CA ILE A 179 -10.67 -18.75 4.36
C ILE A 179 -9.88 -19.52 5.45
N ASP A 180 -10.42 -19.59 6.67
CA ASP A 180 -9.86 -20.27 7.87
C ASP A 180 -8.65 -19.59 8.54
N ASP A 181 -8.45 -18.28 8.31
CA ASP A 181 -7.46 -17.50 9.04
C ASP A 181 -7.94 -17.19 10.49
N GLU A 182 -7.00 -17.12 11.42
CA GLU A 182 -7.25 -16.78 12.82
C GLU A 182 -7.94 -15.41 13.03
N THR A 183 -7.92 -14.54 12.03
CA THR A 183 -8.57 -13.23 12.08
C THR A 183 -10.09 -13.33 12.07
N GLU A 184 -10.65 -14.34 11.39
CA GLU A 184 -12.09 -14.65 11.39
C GLU A 184 -12.58 -15.11 12.76
N LEU A 185 -11.75 -15.88 13.45
CA LEU A 185 -12.03 -16.36 14.80
C LEU A 185 -12.22 -15.17 15.77
N LEU A 186 -11.39 -14.14 15.58
CA LEU A 186 -11.40 -12.91 16.38
C LEU A 186 -12.45 -11.88 15.93
N LEU A 187 -13.25 -12.11 14.88
CA LEU A 187 -14.43 -11.26 14.60
C LEU A 187 -15.34 -11.22 15.84
N PRO A 188 -15.57 -10.05 16.47
CA PRO A 188 -16.36 -9.97 17.69
C PRO A 188 -17.81 -10.39 17.51
N THR A 189 -18.45 -10.75 18.62
CA THR A 189 -19.91 -10.99 18.72
C THR A 189 -20.66 -9.67 18.92
N GLY A 190 -21.98 -9.72 18.93
CA GLY A 190 -22.87 -8.57 19.05
C GLY A 190 -22.94 -7.73 17.78
N LEU A 191 -22.76 -8.35 16.60
CA LEU A 191 -22.63 -7.62 15.33
C LEU A 191 -23.89 -6.86 14.92
N THR A 192 -25.07 -7.34 15.29
CA THR A 192 -26.37 -6.73 14.94
C THR A 192 -26.91 -5.79 16.02
N ARG A 193 -26.15 -5.57 17.10
CA ARG A 193 -26.56 -4.68 18.19
C ARG A 193 -26.49 -3.21 17.76
N THR A 194 -27.41 -2.39 18.27
CA THR A 194 -27.43 -0.93 18.03
C THR A 194 -26.22 -0.19 18.62
N ASP A 195 -25.51 -0.82 19.57
CA ASP A 195 -24.27 -0.35 20.17
C ASP A 195 -23.03 -1.16 19.72
N ALA A 196 -23.11 -1.88 18.59
CA ALA A 196 -21.98 -2.66 18.09
C ALA A 196 -20.75 -1.77 17.85
N PHE A 197 -19.56 -2.34 18.08
CA PHE A 197 -18.27 -1.62 18.09
C PHE A 197 -17.98 -0.83 16.80
N TRP A 198 -18.58 -1.22 15.67
CA TRP A 198 -18.40 -0.61 14.36
C TRP A 198 -19.50 0.42 14.01
N ARG A 199 -20.61 0.52 14.77
CA ARG A 199 -21.75 1.40 14.45
C ARG A 199 -21.37 2.87 14.30
N GLU A 200 -20.39 3.35 15.06
CA GLU A 200 -19.94 4.74 14.93
C GLU A 200 -19.45 5.09 13.51
N LEU A 201 -18.85 4.14 12.79
CA LEU A 201 -18.41 4.35 11.40
C LEU A 201 -19.58 4.61 10.45
N VAL A 202 -20.72 3.95 10.70
CA VAL A 202 -21.92 4.04 9.85
C VAL A 202 -22.80 5.22 10.26
N ASP A 203 -22.97 5.44 11.56
CA ASP A 203 -23.96 6.38 12.10
C ASP A 203 -23.43 7.81 12.30
N ARG A 204 -22.12 7.98 12.48
CA ARG A 204 -21.52 9.28 12.81
C ARG A 204 -20.76 9.93 11.65
N ILE A 205 -20.48 9.17 10.59
CA ILE A 205 -19.85 9.69 9.38
C ILE A 205 -20.94 9.81 8.30
N PRO A 206 -21.30 11.02 7.87
CA PRO A 206 -22.25 11.25 6.78
C PRO A 206 -21.88 10.49 5.51
N GLU A 207 -22.86 9.96 4.76
CA GLU A 207 -22.61 9.20 3.53
C GLU A 207 -21.85 10.01 2.48
N GLU A 208 -22.08 11.32 2.41
CA GLU A 208 -21.37 12.26 1.52
C GLU A 208 -19.84 12.27 1.76
N ASP A 209 -19.39 12.05 3.00
CA ASP A 209 -17.96 11.99 3.34
C ASP A 209 -17.29 10.72 2.79
N TRP A 210 -18.06 9.67 2.48
CA TRP A 210 -17.57 8.41 1.90
C TRP A 210 -17.48 8.44 0.37
N THR A 211 -17.84 9.55 -0.28
CA THR A 211 -17.87 9.63 -1.76
C THR A 211 -16.49 9.46 -2.39
N GLN A 212 -15.47 9.99 -1.71
CA GLN A 212 -14.07 10.02 -2.12
C GLN A 212 -13.28 8.93 -1.38
N VAL A 213 -12.47 8.15 -2.10
CA VAL A 213 -11.73 7.02 -1.50
C VAL A 213 -10.68 7.47 -0.48
N GLU A 214 -10.25 8.72 -0.59
CA GLU A 214 -9.39 9.43 0.35
C GLU A 214 -9.91 9.38 1.79
N VAL A 215 -11.23 9.22 2.00
CA VAL A 215 -11.86 9.05 3.33
C VAL A 215 -11.16 7.97 4.17
N ILE A 216 -10.74 6.88 3.55
CA ILE A 216 -10.10 5.76 4.23
C ILE A 216 -8.68 6.15 4.66
N GLY A 217 -7.96 6.89 3.82
CA GLY A 217 -6.66 7.45 4.18
C GLY A 217 -6.74 8.39 5.38
N TRP A 218 -7.78 9.22 5.46
CA TRP A 218 -8.03 10.09 6.61
C TRP A 218 -8.43 9.31 7.87
N LEU A 219 -9.33 8.34 7.74
CA LEU A 219 -9.72 7.45 8.84
C LEU A 219 -8.50 6.75 9.42
N TYR A 220 -7.60 6.26 8.57
CA TYR A 220 -6.34 5.66 8.98
C TYR A 220 -5.44 6.64 9.75
N GLN A 221 -5.22 7.83 9.20
CA GLN A 221 -4.39 8.84 9.85
C GLN A 221 -4.92 9.18 11.25
N PHE A 222 -6.22 9.37 11.39
CA PHE A 222 -6.82 9.68 12.68
C PHE A 222 -6.84 8.48 13.61
N TYR A 223 -6.99 7.26 13.09
CA TYR A 223 -6.89 6.01 13.86
C TYR A 223 -5.53 5.93 14.57
N ILE A 224 -4.43 6.24 13.89
CA ILE A 224 -3.08 6.15 14.49
C ILE A 224 -2.61 7.40 15.24
N SER A 225 -3.42 8.47 15.28
CA SER A 225 -2.97 9.78 15.79
C SER A 225 -2.53 9.77 17.25
N GLU A 226 -3.22 9.01 18.11
CA GLU A 226 -2.83 8.86 19.53
C GLU A 226 -1.44 8.21 19.67
N LYS A 227 -1.15 7.18 18.86
CA LYS A 227 0.16 6.51 18.84
C LYS A 227 1.26 7.44 18.33
N LYS A 228 0.95 8.32 17.37
CA LYS A 228 1.87 9.34 16.86
C LYS A 228 2.28 10.31 17.97
N ASP A 229 1.35 10.77 18.81
CA ASP A 229 1.65 11.70 19.90
C ASP A 229 2.58 11.09 20.98
N GLU A 230 2.56 9.77 21.17
CA GLU A 230 3.42 9.06 22.13
C GLU A 230 4.90 8.96 21.71
N VAL A 231 5.16 8.95 20.39
CA VAL A 231 6.48 8.70 19.79
C VAL A 231 7.20 9.97 19.31
N ILE A 232 6.48 11.09 19.16
CA ILE A 232 7.07 12.38 18.76
C ILE A 232 8.13 12.84 19.77
N GLY A 233 9.28 13.31 19.25
CA GLY A 233 10.36 13.91 20.04
C GLY A 233 11.35 12.92 20.66
N LYS A 234 11.21 11.62 20.39
CA LYS A 234 12.11 10.55 20.86
C LYS A 234 12.87 9.92 19.69
N VAL A 235 13.88 9.11 20.01
CA VAL A 235 14.47 8.18 19.02
C VAL A 235 13.39 7.16 18.66
N VAL A 236 13.09 7.04 17.37
CA VAL A 236 11.97 6.24 16.88
C VAL A 236 12.43 4.81 16.64
N LYS A 237 11.75 3.84 17.27
CA LYS A 237 11.96 2.42 16.99
C LYS A 237 11.43 2.07 15.61
N SER A 238 11.92 0.99 14.99
CA SER A 238 11.49 0.59 13.65
C SER A 238 9.96 0.40 13.52
N GLU A 239 9.33 -0.18 14.55
CA GLU A 239 7.87 -0.36 14.62
C GLU A 239 7.06 0.95 14.66
N ASP A 240 7.69 2.06 15.09
CA ASP A 240 7.05 3.37 15.29
C ASP A 240 7.38 4.37 14.17
N ILE A 241 8.27 4.03 13.22
CA ILE A 241 8.64 4.91 12.09
C ILE A 241 7.41 5.35 11.30
N PRO A 242 6.46 4.47 10.93
CA PRO A 242 5.26 4.87 10.20
C PRO A 242 4.45 5.94 10.94
N ALA A 243 4.20 5.72 12.24
CA ALA A 243 3.42 6.65 13.05
C ALA A 243 4.12 8.01 13.18
N ALA A 244 5.45 8.03 13.35
CA ALA A 244 6.22 9.26 13.51
C ALA A 244 6.31 10.11 12.23
N THR A 245 6.22 9.48 11.06
CA THR A 245 6.53 10.13 9.77
C THR A 245 5.32 10.38 8.87
N GLN A 246 4.14 9.85 9.21
CA GLN A 246 2.96 9.95 8.36
C GLN A 246 2.43 11.39 8.22
N LEU A 247 2.30 11.82 6.96
CA LEU A 247 1.76 13.11 6.56
C LEU A 247 0.99 12.99 5.24
N PHE A 248 -0.25 13.46 5.21
CA PHE A 248 -1.07 13.48 4.00
C PHE A 248 -0.66 14.62 3.06
N THR A 249 -0.50 14.32 1.77
CA THR A 249 -0.18 15.35 0.75
C THR A 249 -1.46 15.99 0.23
N PRO A 250 -1.63 17.33 0.34
CA PRO A 250 -2.80 18.02 -0.20
C PRO A 250 -2.97 17.76 -1.69
N ASN A 251 -4.22 17.61 -2.13
CA ASN A 251 -4.53 17.16 -3.49
C ASN A 251 -3.87 18.02 -4.57
N TRP A 252 -3.89 19.35 -4.43
CA TRP A 252 -3.27 20.24 -5.42
C TRP A 252 -1.75 20.04 -5.55
N ILE A 253 -1.05 19.69 -4.46
CA ILE A 253 0.38 19.36 -4.50
C ILE A 253 0.57 18.03 -5.23
N VAL A 254 -0.25 17.02 -4.92
CA VAL A 254 -0.22 15.72 -5.63
C VAL A 254 -0.40 15.94 -7.14
N GLN A 255 -1.40 16.74 -7.51
CA GLN A 255 -1.67 17.15 -8.89
C GLN A 255 -0.47 17.86 -9.52
N TYR A 256 0.12 18.84 -8.83
CA TYR A 256 1.34 19.50 -9.31
C TYR A 256 2.47 18.51 -9.58
N LEU A 257 2.74 17.59 -8.65
CA LEU A 257 3.83 16.61 -8.77
C LEU A 257 3.60 15.64 -9.94
N VAL A 258 2.38 15.11 -10.08
CA VAL A 258 2.01 14.16 -11.14
C VAL A 258 1.98 14.82 -12.51
N GLN A 259 1.34 15.98 -12.62
CA GLN A 259 1.18 16.69 -13.90
C GLN A 259 2.54 17.15 -14.44
N ASN A 260 3.43 17.64 -13.56
CA ASN A 260 4.76 18.12 -13.97
C ASN A 260 5.83 17.02 -14.09
N SER A 261 5.47 15.75 -13.84
CA SER A 261 6.32 14.58 -14.11
C SER A 261 5.75 13.72 -15.24
N ILE A 262 4.66 12.98 -15.01
CA ILE A 262 4.04 12.10 -16.00
C ILE A 262 3.46 12.90 -17.16
N GLY A 263 2.67 13.93 -16.86
CA GLY A 263 2.09 14.80 -17.89
C GLY A 263 3.15 15.49 -18.74
N ARG A 264 4.22 15.97 -18.08
CA ARG A 264 5.39 16.54 -18.77
C ARG A 264 6.10 15.52 -19.66
N TYR A 265 6.33 14.30 -19.17
CA TYR A 265 6.97 13.23 -19.93
C TYR A 265 6.19 12.91 -21.21
N TRP A 266 4.85 12.84 -21.12
CA TRP A 266 3.98 12.66 -22.28
C TRP A 266 4.09 13.83 -23.29
N LEU A 267 3.99 15.07 -22.79
CA LEU A 267 4.03 16.27 -23.62
C LEU A 267 5.39 16.52 -24.29
N GLN A 268 6.48 15.97 -23.77
CA GLN A 268 7.78 16.05 -24.44
C GLN A 268 7.75 15.35 -25.80
N THR A 269 7.08 14.19 -25.89
CA THR A 269 6.92 13.45 -27.16
C THR A 269 5.71 13.95 -27.96
N TYR A 270 4.64 14.38 -27.29
CA TYR A 270 3.39 14.81 -27.92
C TYR A 270 3.01 16.25 -27.52
N PRO A 271 3.69 17.29 -28.04
CA PRO A 271 3.43 18.68 -27.67
C PRO A 271 1.99 19.16 -27.95
N ASP A 272 1.34 18.56 -28.95
CA ASP A 272 -0.02 18.90 -29.36
C ASP A 272 -1.11 18.07 -28.64
N SER A 273 -0.74 17.28 -27.64
CA SER A 273 -1.68 16.49 -26.83
C SER A 273 -2.73 17.38 -26.15
N ALA A 274 -3.96 16.86 -26.01
CA ALA A 274 -5.05 17.56 -25.33
C ALA A 274 -4.99 17.42 -23.80
N LEU A 275 -4.07 16.59 -23.28
CA LEU A 275 -3.90 16.32 -21.86
C LEU A 275 -3.84 17.57 -20.96
N PRO A 276 -3.23 18.71 -21.36
CA PRO A 276 -3.17 19.90 -20.50
C PRO A 276 -4.54 20.46 -20.10
N ALA A 277 -5.60 20.18 -20.88
CA ALA A 277 -6.95 20.61 -20.56
C ALA A 277 -7.46 20.06 -19.21
N VAL A 278 -6.88 18.95 -18.73
CA VAL A 278 -7.21 18.33 -17.43
C VAL A 278 -6.09 18.45 -16.41
N MET A 279 -5.05 19.25 -16.68
CA MET A 279 -3.89 19.43 -15.80
C MET A 279 -3.79 20.88 -15.27
N PRO A 280 -4.68 21.30 -14.34
CA PRO A 280 -4.78 22.69 -13.88
C PRO A 280 -3.57 23.21 -13.08
N TYR A 281 -2.62 22.34 -12.73
CA TYR A 281 -1.39 22.69 -12.02
C TYR A 281 -0.13 22.39 -12.85
N PHE A 282 -0.29 22.14 -14.16
CA PHE A 282 0.83 21.96 -15.08
C PHE A 282 1.54 23.29 -15.34
N VAL A 283 2.86 23.27 -15.28
CA VAL A 283 3.71 24.42 -15.60
C VAL A 283 4.19 24.28 -17.04
N PHE A 284 3.69 25.11 -17.95
CA PHE A 284 4.24 25.10 -19.32
C PHE A 284 5.70 25.55 -19.31
N PRO A 285 6.60 24.83 -20.02
CA PRO A 285 7.96 25.32 -20.19
C PRO A 285 7.91 26.64 -20.98
N GLY A 286 8.55 27.69 -20.44
CA GLY A 286 8.81 28.91 -21.21
C GLY A 286 9.84 28.67 -22.32
N GLU A 287 10.20 29.73 -23.05
CA GLU A 287 11.26 29.68 -24.06
C GLU A 287 12.56 29.08 -23.48
N GLN A 288 13.06 28.03 -24.11
CA GLN A 288 14.31 27.35 -23.70
C GLN A 288 15.44 27.71 -24.67
N PRO A 289 16.69 27.78 -24.19
CA PRO A 289 17.86 27.90 -25.05
C PRO A 289 17.93 26.78 -26.09
N ILE A 290 18.53 27.06 -27.26
CA ILE A 290 18.61 26.10 -28.37
C ILE A 290 19.36 24.83 -27.96
N GLU A 291 20.39 24.94 -27.12
CA GLU A 291 21.18 23.81 -26.65
C GLU A 291 20.32 22.86 -25.79
N VAL A 292 19.39 23.41 -25.02
CA VAL A 292 18.44 22.65 -24.21
C VAL A 292 17.42 21.94 -25.10
N GLN A 293 16.92 22.62 -26.13
CA GLN A 293 15.99 22.02 -27.10
C GLN A 293 16.63 20.87 -27.86
N ASP A 294 17.88 21.03 -28.31
CA ASP A 294 18.64 20.01 -29.02
C ASP A 294 18.92 18.77 -28.14
N GLU A 295 19.25 18.96 -26.87
CA GLU A 295 19.43 17.85 -25.92
C GLU A 295 18.11 17.13 -25.64
N TYR A 296 17.00 17.86 -25.43
CA TYR A 296 15.70 17.22 -25.27
C TYR A 296 15.32 16.42 -26.51
N ALA A 297 15.48 16.97 -27.71
CA ALA A 297 15.19 16.25 -28.94
C ALA A 297 16.00 14.94 -29.09
N ARG A 298 17.21 14.87 -28.52
CA ARG A 298 18.01 13.63 -28.47
C ARG A 298 17.48 12.60 -27.48
N LEU A 299 16.94 13.06 -26.35
CA LEU A 299 16.45 12.20 -25.26
C LEU A 299 14.99 11.78 -25.44
N THR A 300 14.22 12.58 -26.16
CA THR A 300 12.79 12.36 -26.39
C THR A 300 12.58 11.26 -27.43
N PRO A 301 11.87 10.18 -27.09
CA PRO A 301 11.56 9.13 -28.06
C PRO A 301 10.55 9.64 -29.10
N ALA A 302 10.60 9.08 -30.31
CA ALA A 302 9.69 9.43 -31.41
C ALA A 302 8.23 9.02 -31.14
N SER A 303 8.01 7.99 -30.31
CA SER A 303 6.70 7.54 -29.86
C SER A 303 6.85 6.82 -28.53
N ILE A 304 5.82 6.88 -27.68
CA ILE A 304 5.73 6.19 -26.41
C ILE A 304 4.49 5.30 -26.45
N GLU A 305 4.67 4.01 -26.16
CA GLU A 305 3.54 3.13 -25.87
C GLU A 305 3.11 3.36 -24.41
N PRO A 306 1.82 3.63 -24.12
CA PRO A 306 1.38 3.92 -22.75
C PRO A 306 1.81 2.86 -21.71
N GLU A 307 1.85 1.59 -22.11
CA GLU A 307 2.25 0.45 -21.27
C GLU A 307 3.74 0.48 -20.87
N SER A 308 4.59 1.24 -21.55
CA SER A 308 6.00 1.33 -21.22
C SER A 308 6.31 2.36 -20.12
N ILE A 309 5.37 3.28 -19.83
CA ILE A 309 5.54 4.35 -18.84
C ILE A 309 5.51 3.76 -17.43
N LYS A 310 6.62 3.84 -16.69
CA LYS A 310 6.69 3.30 -15.31
C LYS A 310 6.76 4.42 -14.28
N VAL A 311 5.88 4.34 -13.29
CA VAL A 311 5.71 5.35 -12.23
C VAL A 311 5.86 4.68 -10.87
N LEU A 312 6.79 5.18 -10.06
CA LEU A 312 7.01 4.70 -8.70
C LEU A 312 6.66 5.77 -7.67
N ASP A 313 5.89 5.37 -6.66
CA ASP A 313 5.89 6.04 -5.36
C ASP A 313 6.61 5.16 -4.31
N PRO A 314 7.84 5.52 -3.90
CA PRO A 314 8.66 4.70 -3.01
C PRO A 314 8.31 4.86 -1.51
N ALA A 315 7.34 5.70 -1.17
CA ALA A 315 6.81 5.89 0.18
C ALA A 315 5.31 6.22 0.10
N CYS A 316 4.53 5.27 -0.43
CA CYS A 316 3.25 5.56 -1.04
C CYS A 316 2.13 5.91 -0.05
N GLY A 317 2.30 5.64 1.24
CA GLY A 317 1.29 5.90 2.25
C GLY A 317 -0.04 5.26 1.85
N SER A 318 -1.11 6.04 1.86
CA SER A 318 -2.46 5.63 1.43
C SER A 318 -2.70 5.71 -0.09
N GLY A 319 -1.67 5.95 -0.90
CA GLY A 319 -1.74 5.82 -2.36
C GLY A 319 -2.27 7.04 -3.13
N HIS A 320 -2.31 8.23 -2.53
CA HIS A 320 -2.87 9.43 -3.16
C HIS A 320 -2.14 9.82 -4.45
N ILE A 321 -0.81 9.72 -4.46
CA ILE A 321 0.01 9.97 -5.65
C ILE A 321 -0.28 8.93 -6.73
N LEU A 322 -0.44 7.66 -6.36
CA LEU A 322 -0.75 6.58 -7.30
C LEU A 322 -2.14 6.75 -7.93
N VAL A 323 -3.14 7.18 -7.15
CA VAL A 323 -4.50 7.47 -7.65
C VAL A 323 -4.49 8.64 -8.64
N GLU A 324 -3.73 9.70 -8.37
CA GLU A 324 -3.63 10.81 -9.32
C GLU A 324 -2.80 10.44 -10.56
N ALA A 325 -1.73 9.65 -10.40
CA ALA A 325 -0.99 9.09 -11.52
C ALA A 325 -1.87 8.20 -12.41
N TYR A 326 -2.75 7.38 -11.82
CA TYR A 326 -3.76 6.62 -12.54
C TYR A 326 -4.65 7.53 -13.39
N ASN A 327 -5.12 8.66 -12.86
CA ASN A 327 -5.99 9.59 -13.59
C ASN A 327 -5.32 10.14 -14.85
N ILE A 328 -4.05 10.55 -14.76
CA ILE A 328 -3.29 11.07 -15.91
C ILE A 328 -3.00 9.96 -16.92
N LEU A 329 -2.57 8.78 -16.45
CA LEU A 329 -2.34 7.63 -17.32
C LEU A 329 -3.62 7.21 -18.06
N TYR A 330 -4.78 7.21 -17.40
CA TYR A 330 -6.06 6.89 -18.04
C TYR A 330 -6.31 7.78 -19.26
N ARG A 331 -6.08 9.09 -19.13
CA ARG A 331 -6.22 10.05 -20.24
C ARG A 331 -5.21 9.82 -21.35
N ILE A 332 -3.98 9.44 -21.02
CA ILE A 332 -2.95 9.05 -22.01
C ILE A 332 -3.41 7.83 -22.82
N TYR A 333 -3.92 6.80 -22.15
CA TYR A 333 -4.46 5.61 -22.81
C TYR A 333 -5.68 5.93 -23.70
N GLU A 334 -6.60 6.77 -23.23
CA GLU A 334 -7.73 7.25 -24.04
C GLU A 334 -7.28 8.00 -25.30
N GLU A 335 -6.31 8.90 -25.17
CA GLU A 335 -5.74 9.66 -26.31
C GLU A 335 -5.11 8.72 -27.35
N ARG A 336 -4.54 7.58 -26.91
CA ARG A 336 -4.00 6.53 -27.78
C ARG A 336 -5.05 5.56 -28.33
N GLY A 337 -6.33 5.77 -28.03
CA GLY A 337 -7.44 5.01 -28.60
C GLY A 337 -7.71 3.66 -27.93
N TYR A 338 -7.22 3.45 -26.71
CA TYR A 338 -7.51 2.23 -25.95
C TYR A 338 -8.98 2.21 -25.53
N ARG A 339 -9.53 1.00 -25.39
CA ARG A 339 -10.90 0.81 -24.92
C ARG A 339 -10.98 1.10 -23.42
N SER A 340 -11.86 2.00 -23.02
CA SER A 340 -12.04 2.45 -21.62
C SER A 340 -12.11 1.31 -20.58
N ARG A 341 -12.66 0.14 -20.95
CA ARG A 341 -12.79 -1.04 -20.08
C ARG A 341 -11.51 -1.88 -19.91
N ASP A 342 -10.52 -1.70 -20.78
CA ASP A 342 -9.26 -2.44 -20.79
C ASP A 342 -8.16 -1.61 -20.07
N ILE A 343 -8.28 -0.27 -20.11
CA ILE A 343 -7.35 0.69 -19.50
C ILE A 343 -7.05 0.40 -18.03
N PRO A 344 -8.03 0.13 -17.14
CA PRO A 344 -7.74 -0.02 -15.72
C PRO A 344 -6.80 -1.18 -15.42
N THR A 345 -7.03 -2.34 -16.05
CA THR A 345 -6.15 -3.51 -15.90
C THR A 345 -4.74 -3.21 -16.42
N LEU A 346 -4.62 -2.53 -17.57
CA LEU A 346 -3.33 -2.17 -18.16
C LEU A 346 -2.51 -1.23 -17.26
N ILE A 347 -3.17 -0.23 -16.66
CA ILE A 347 -2.51 0.71 -15.75
C ILE A 347 -1.99 0.01 -14.49
N LEU A 348 -2.82 -0.85 -13.89
CA LEU A 348 -2.46 -1.58 -12.67
C LEU A 348 -1.28 -2.53 -12.90
N SER A 349 -1.23 -3.22 -14.05
CA SER A 349 -0.22 -4.23 -14.33
C SER A 349 1.11 -3.65 -14.84
N HIS A 350 1.07 -2.57 -15.62
CA HIS A 350 2.26 -2.08 -16.33
C HIS A 350 2.85 -0.78 -15.78
N ASN A 351 2.01 0.12 -15.26
CA ASN A 351 2.45 1.49 -15.05
C ASN A 351 2.76 1.83 -13.59
N LEU A 352 1.92 1.41 -12.65
CA LEU A 352 1.95 1.92 -11.28
C LEU A 352 2.64 0.97 -10.30
N TYR A 353 3.58 1.51 -9.55
CA TYR A 353 4.38 0.82 -8.55
C TYR A 353 4.39 1.61 -7.25
N GLY A 354 4.18 0.93 -6.12
CA GLY A 354 4.11 1.55 -4.79
C GLY A 354 4.87 0.75 -3.75
N LEU A 355 5.64 1.43 -2.90
CA LEU A 355 6.30 0.82 -1.75
C LEU A 355 5.99 1.60 -0.48
N ASP A 356 5.74 0.88 0.61
CA ASP A 356 5.70 1.45 1.95
C ASP A 356 6.34 0.48 2.95
N ILE A 357 6.82 0.99 4.08
CA ILE A 357 7.31 0.13 5.18
C ILE A 357 6.15 -0.40 6.02
N ASP A 358 5.03 0.33 6.07
CA ASP A 358 3.85 -0.05 6.83
C ASP A 358 2.93 -0.93 5.99
N ASP A 359 2.68 -2.15 6.47
CA ASP A 359 1.77 -3.11 5.84
C ASP A 359 0.39 -2.50 5.59
N ARG A 360 -0.03 -1.69 6.57
CA ARG A 360 -1.33 -1.06 6.60
C ARG A 360 -1.45 0.04 5.57
N ALA A 361 -0.41 0.84 5.39
CA ALA A 361 -0.39 1.89 4.38
C ALA A 361 -0.48 1.27 2.97
N ALA A 362 0.35 0.27 2.68
CA ALA A 362 0.33 -0.42 1.40
C ALA A 362 -1.03 -1.08 1.08
N GLN A 363 -1.69 -1.68 2.09
CA GLN A 363 -3.06 -2.20 1.95
C GLN A 363 -4.04 -1.10 1.53
N LEU A 364 -3.98 0.06 2.18
CA LEU A 364 -4.86 1.18 1.87
C LEU A 364 -4.57 1.78 0.49
N ALA A 365 -3.30 1.88 0.10
CA ALA A 365 -2.91 2.30 -1.25
C ALA A 365 -3.45 1.34 -2.31
N GLY A 366 -3.33 0.03 -2.07
CA GLY A 366 -3.90 -0.99 -2.95
C GLY A 366 -5.41 -0.89 -3.05
N PHE A 367 -6.11 -0.74 -1.93
CA PHE A 367 -7.56 -0.54 -1.91
C PHE A 367 -7.96 0.72 -2.67
N ALA A 368 -7.31 1.86 -2.39
CA ALA A 368 -7.64 3.13 -3.02
C ALA A 368 -7.50 3.09 -4.53
N LEU A 369 -6.41 2.48 -5.01
CA LEU A 369 -6.15 2.32 -6.43
C LEU A 369 -7.17 1.38 -7.10
N LEU A 370 -7.53 0.27 -6.46
CA LEU A 370 -8.54 -0.65 -6.99
C LEU A 370 -9.94 -0.05 -6.98
N MET A 371 -10.32 0.75 -5.98
CA MET A 371 -11.59 1.47 -5.98
C MET A 371 -11.67 2.50 -7.11
N ARG A 372 -10.56 3.21 -7.36
CA ARG A 372 -10.48 4.15 -8.48
C ARG A 372 -10.59 3.43 -9.82
N ALA A 373 -9.85 2.33 -10.00
CA ALA A 373 -9.90 1.51 -11.19
C ALA A 373 -11.29 0.87 -11.42
N ARG A 374 -11.95 0.43 -10.34
CA ARG A 374 -13.30 -0.15 -10.35
C ARG A 374 -14.35 0.85 -10.83
N GLN A 375 -14.16 2.14 -10.54
CA GLN A 375 -15.03 3.21 -11.03
C GLN A 375 -15.09 3.25 -12.57
N ASP A 376 -13.97 2.93 -13.23
CA ASP A 376 -13.85 2.94 -14.69
C ASP A 376 -14.16 1.57 -15.32
N ASP A 377 -13.99 0.46 -14.57
CA ASP A 377 -14.36 -0.89 -15.01
C ASP A 377 -15.16 -1.68 -13.94
N ARG A 378 -16.48 -1.68 -14.11
CA ARG A 378 -17.44 -2.48 -13.32
C ARG A 378 -17.26 -4.00 -13.43
N ARG A 379 -16.30 -4.53 -14.19
CA ARG A 379 -15.98 -5.97 -14.19
C ARG A 379 -14.55 -6.26 -13.73
N LEU A 380 -13.84 -5.27 -13.19
CA LEU A 380 -12.46 -5.43 -12.71
C LEU A 380 -12.29 -6.64 -11.77
N PHE A 381 -13.22 -6.84 -10.81
CA PHE A 381 -13.15 -7.92 -9.82
C PHE A 381 -13.54 -9.30 -10.33
N SER A 382 -13.89 -9.42 -11.61
CA SER A 382 -14.11 -10.72 -12.27
C SER A 382 -12.89 -11.17 -13.09
N ARG A 383 -11.78 -10.43 -13.03
CA ARG A 383 -10.54 -10.69 -13.77
C ARG A 383 -9.38 -10.88 -12.80
N GLU A 384 -8.27 -11.42 -13.29
CA GLU A 384 -7.02 -11.41 -12.56
C GLU A 384 -6.50 -9.97 -12.43
N ILE A 385 -6.14 -9.59 -11.21
CA ILE A 385 -5.65 -8.24 -10.88
C ILE A 385 -4.19 -8.35 -10.48
N LEU A 386 -3.32 -7.73 -11.28
CA LEU A 386 -1.92 -7.56 -10.95
C LEU A 386 -1.71 -6.16 -10.39
N LEU A 387 -1.29 -6.08 -9.14
CA LEU A 387 -1.05 -4.83 -8.42
C LEU A 387 0.39 -4.81 -7.90
N ASN A 388 1.18 -3.82 -8.32
CA ASN A 388 2.57 -3.66 -7.90
C ASN A 388 2.74 -2.72 -6.69
N VAL A 389 1.82 -2.83 -5.72
CA VAL A 389 1.89 -2.09 -4.45
C VAL A 389 2.28 -3.07 -3.35
N HIS A 390 3.40 -2.82 -2.68
CA HIS A 390 3.97 -3.76 -1.72
C HIS A 390 4.38 -3.07 -0.42
N ALA A 391 4.07 -3.71 0.69
CA ALA A 391 4.72 -3.42 1.95
C ALA A 391 6.04 -4.16 2.03
N LEU A 392 7.11 -3.46 2.39
CA LEU A 392 8.43 -4.05 2.50
C LEU A 392 8.51 -5.02 3.68
N GLN A 393 8.91 -6.25 3.39
CA GLN A 393 9.05 -7.34 4.36
C GLN A 393 10.51 -7.58 4.72
N GLU A 394 10.77 -7.81 6.00
CA GLU A 394 12.08 -8.26 6.47
C GLU A 394 12.33 -9.71 6.09
N SER A 395 13.56 -10.03 5.70
CA SER A 395 13.96 -11.37 5.31
C SER A 395 14.46 -12.24 6.48
N ARG A 396 14.61 -11.68 7.70
CA ARG A 396 15.28 -12.32 8.84
C ARG A 396 14.68 -13.67 9.24
N HIS A 397 13.38 -13.83 9.08
CA HIS A 397 12.65 -15.05 9.41
C HIS A 397 12.83 -16.17 8.36
N LEU A 398 13.36 -15.84 7.17
CA LEU A 398 13.53 -16.78 6.08
C LEU A 398 14.79 -17.64 6.28
N ASN A 399 14.61 -18.97 6.29
CA ASN A 399 15.70 -19.92 6.22
C ASN A 399 15.96 -20.30 4.76
N ILE A 400 16.80 -19.51 4.07
CA ILE A 400 17.08 -19.69 2.63
C ILE A 400 17.56 -21.11 2.28
N PRO A 401 18.49 -21.75 3.02
CA PRO A 401 18.89 -23.13 2.73
C PRO A 401 17.73 -24.14 2.76
N LYS A 402 16.86 -24.05 3.79
CA LYS A 402 15.70 -24.95 3.93
C LYS A 402 14.67 -24.70 2.82
N LEU A 403 14.39 -23.44 2.52
CA LEU A 403 13.44 -23.06 1.46
C LEU A 403 13.94 -23.49 0.08
N TRP A 404 15.24 -23.30 -0.20
CA TRP A 404 15.86 -23.74 -1.44
C TRP A 404 15.76 -25.25 -1.64
N GLN A 405 16.06 -26.03 -0.59
CA GLN A 405 15.91 -27.49 -0.63
C GLN A 405 14.46 -27.90 -0.92
N ALA A 406 13.48 -27.22 -0.30
CA ALA A 406 12.06 -27.51 -0.51
C ALA A 406 11.56 -27.15 -1.92
N LEU A 407 12.17 -26.15 -2.58
CA LEU A 407 11.84 -25.82 -3.97
C LEU A 407 12.32 -26.89 -4.97
N ASN A 408 13.45 -27.53 -4.65
CA ASN A 408 14.08 -28.57 -5.48
C ASN A 408 14.26 -28.16 -6.97
N LEU A 409 14.71 -26.93 -7.24
CA LEU A 409 14.86 -26.38 -8.60
C LEU A 409 16.03 -26.96 -9.41
N ASN A 410 16.80 -27.88 -8.82
CA ASN A 410 18.01 -28.46 -9.39
C ASN A 410 17.73 -29.84 -10.00
N THR A 411 16.72 -29.92 -10.86
CA THR A 411 16.35 -31.16 -11.56
C THR A 411 16.96 -31.20 -12.97
N GLU A 412 18.30 -31.31 -13.07
CA GLU A 412 18.90 -32.11 -14.15
C GLU A 412 19.09 -33.58 -13.73
N TRP A 413 18.75 -33.94 -12.49
CA TRP A 413 18.99 -35.29 -11.93
C TRP A 413 17.85 -36.30 -12.14
N ASP A 414 16.67 -35.90 -12.64
CA ASP A 414 15.46 -36.74 -12.66
C ASP A 414 14.95 -37.13 -14.07
N ARG A 415 15.87 -37.60 -14.93
CA ARG A 415 15.48 -38.50 -16.04
C ARG A 415 16.32 -39.78 -16.00
N GLY A 416 16.04 -40.65 -15.03
CA GLY A 416 16.18 -42.09 -15.31
C GLY A 416 16.85 -42.99 -14.29
N GLN A 417 17.12 -42.60 -13.05
CA GLN A 417 17.55 -43.58 -12.03
C GLN A 417 16.85 -43.36 -10.69
N SER A 418 16.00 -44.33 -10.34
CA SER A 418 15.50 -44.55 -8.99
C SER A 418 16.69 -44.73 -8.03
N GLN A 419 16.94 -43.77 -7.12
CA GLN A 419 17.51 -44.07 -5.80
C GLN A 419 17.45 -42.91 -4.78
N ASP A 420 17.09 -43.30 -3.56
CA ASP A 420 17.14 -42.65 -2.24
C ASP A 420 16.52 -41.25 -2.04
N LEU A 421 15.29 -41.25 -1.55
CA LEU A 421 14.56 -40.13 -0.92
C LEU A 421 15.29 -39.46 0.27
N PHE A 422 16.42 -40.02 0.72
CA PHE A 422 17.22 -39.52 1.85
C PHE A 422 18.65 -39.11 1.47
N ALA A 423 19.01 -39.14 0.18
CA ALA A 423 20.31 -38.66 -0.26
C ALA A 423 20.34 -37.13 -0.25
N VAL A 424 21.00 -36.57 0.77
CA VAL A 424 21.34 -35.14 0.82
C VAL A 424 22.23 -34.85 -0.39
N ALA A 425 21.76 -34.02 -1.31
CA ALA A 425 22.60 -33.48 -2.38
C ALA A 425 23.88 -32.89 -1.74
N PRO A 426 25.09 -33.24 -2.20
CA PRO A 426 26.31 -32.73 -1.60
C PRO A 426 26.29 -31.19 -1.57
N ALA A 427 26.53 -30.61 -0.40
CA ALA A 427 26.50 -29.17 -0.15
C ALA A 427 27.36 -28.34 -1.13
N SER A 428 28.32 -28.97 -1.83
CA SER A 428 29.22 -28.35 -2.80
C SER A 428 28.61 -28.08 -4.19
N LEU A 429 27.53 -28.78 -4.58
CA LEU A 429 26.88 -28.60 -5.88
C LEU A 429 25.75 -27.56 -5.84
N ALA A 430 25.04 -27.45 -4.70
CA ALA A 430 24.03 -26.41 -4.49
C ALA A 430 24.64 -25.01 -4.34
N SER A 431 25.89 -24.90 -3.88
CA SER A 431 26.53 -23.61 -3.57
C SER A 431 26.91 -22.75 -4.79
N HIS A 432 26.74 -23.24 -6.03
CA HIS A 432 27.12 -22.54 -7.26
C HIS A 432 25.92 -22.14 -8.14
N ASP A 433 24.68 -22.37 -7.71
CA ASP A 433 23.50 -21.94 -8.47
C ASP A 433 23.32 -20.42 -8.41
N PRO A 434 23.26 -19.70 -9.55
CA PRO A 434 23.11 -18.24 -9.57
C PRO A 434 21.80 -17.77 -8.92
N ARG A 435 20.75 -18.60 -8.93
CA ARG A 435 19.46 -18.29 -8.27
C ARG A 435 19.59 -18.38 -6.75
N LEU A 436 20.35 -19.35 -6.23
CA LEU A 436 20.63 -19.43 -4.80
C LEU A 436 21.54 -18.28 -4.35
N ALA A 437 22.54 -17.91 -5.16
CA ALA A 437 23.37 -16.73 -4.89
C ALA A 437 22.51 -15.44 -4.85
N LEU A 438 21.61 -15.27 -5.81
CA LEU A 438 20.65 -14.17 -5.83
C LEU A 438 19.77 -14.15 -4.57
N LEU A 439 19.18 -15.29 -4.18
CA LEU A 439 18.35 -15.37 -2.97
C LEU A 439 19.13 -15.01 -1.70
N ASN A 440 20.38 -15.46 -1.58
CA ASN A 440 21.23 -15.11 -0.44
C ASN A 440 21.57 -13.61 -0.44
N GLU A 441 21.90 -13.03 -1.60
CA GLU A 441 22.15 -11.60 -1.72
C GLU A 441 20.93 -10.77 -1.33
N LEU A 442 19.75 -11.10 -1.88
CA LEU A 442 18.50 -10.42 -1.54
C LEU A 442 18.15 -10.61 -0.06
N HIS A 443 18.30 -11.82 0.48
CA HIS A 443 18.09 -12.06 1.90
C HIS A 443 18.95 -11.14 2.76
N GLN A 444 20.25 -10.95 2.44
CA GLN A 444 21.11 -10.03 3.17
C GLN A 444 20.67 -8.56 3.03
N ARG A 445 20.28 -8.12 1.83
CA ARG A 445 19.83 -6.74 1.58
C ARG A 445 18.56 -6.36 2.35
N PHE A 446 17.67 -7.31 2.57
CA PHE A 446 16.35 -7.08 3.19
C PHE A 446 16.25 -7.47 4.67
N LEU A 447 17.37 -7.70 5.37
CA LEU A 447 17.37 -8.04 6.81
C LEU A 447 16.68 -6.99 7.70
N SER A 448 16.71 -5.73 7.27
CA SER A 448 16.21 -4.56 8.00
C SER A 448 15.27 -3.73 7.14
N ALA A 449 14.46 -4.39 6.30
CA ALA A 449 13.55 -3.76 5.35
C ALA A 449 12.53 -2.82 6.01
N LYS A 450 12.05 -3.16 7.21
CA LYS A 450 11.11 -2.31 7.98
C LYS A 450 11.79 -1.06 8.57
N THR A 451 13.12 -1.04 8.66
CA THR A 451 13.91 0.14 9.07
C THR A 451 14.33 1.00 7.88
N LEU A 452 14.87 0.37 6.83
CA LEU A 452 15.50 1.08 5.71
C LEU A 452 14.52 1.46 4.61
N GLY A 453 13.44 0.70 4.46
CA GLY A 453 12.44 0.92 3.43
C GLY A 453 13.01 0.87 2.01
N SER A 454 12.49 1.73 1.15
CA SER A 454 12.89 1.86 -0.26
C SER A 454 14.30 2.45 -0.47
N LEU A 455 14.99 2.81 0.62
CA LEU A 455 16.40 3.17 0.59
C LEU A 455 17.31 1.97 0.28
N ILE A 456 16.79 0.74 0.42
CA ILE A 456 17.50 -0.47 0.01
C ILE A 456 17.81 -0.39 -1.48
N GLU A 457 19.08 -0.55 -1.80
CA GLU A 457 19.55 -0.61 -3.18
C GLU A 457 19.46 -2.03 -3.71
N VAL A 458 18.84 -2.18 -4.87
CA VAL A 458 18.91 -3.39 -5.70
C VAL A 458 19.48 -2.97 -7.06
N PRO A 459 20.65 -3.49 -7.46
CA PRO A 459 21.26 -3.18 -8.75
C PRO A 459 20.30 -3.51 -9.90
N ALA A 460 20.26 -2.64 -10.93
CA ALA A 460 19.33 -2.80 -12.05
C ALA A 460 19.64 -4.05 -12.88
N GLU A 461 20.90 -4.48 -12.86
CA GLU A 461 21.41 -5.66 -13.55
C GLU A 461 20.84 -6.97 -12.99
N LEU A 462 20.35 -6.96 -11.74
CA LEU A 462 19.70 -8.12 -11.12
C LEU A 462 18.23 -8.25 -11.52
N GLU A 463 17.60 -7.20 -12.04
CA GLU A 463 16.15 -7.17 -12.30
C GLU A 463 15.67 -8.31 -13.22
N PRO A 464 16.35 -8.64 -14.34
CA PRO A 464 15.94 -9.76 -15.18
C PRO A 464 15.98 -11.10 -14.45
N ALA A 465 17.03 -11.36 -13.65
CA ALA A 465 17.18 -12.60 -12.90
C ALA A 465 16.15 -12.71 -11.76
N ILE A 466 15.82 -11.58 -11.12
CA ILE A 466 14.74 -11.50 -10.12
C ILE A 466 13.40 -11.83 -10.77
N ALA A 467 13.10 -11.23 -11.92
CA ALA A 467 11.85 -11.43 -12.64
C ALA A 467 11.67 -12.90 -13.09
N GLU A 468 12.72 -13.51 -13.63
CA GLU A 468 12.70 -14.92 -14.04
C GLU A 468 12.46 -15.87 -12.85
N LEU A 469 13.18 -15.65 -11.74
CA LEU A 469 12.98 -16.46 -10.55
C LEU A 469 11.58 -16.24 -9.95
N ALA A 470 11.08 -15.00 -9.93
CA ALA A 470 9.75 -14.68 -9.44
C ALA A 470 8.65 -15.38 -10.26
N ALA A 471 8.78 -15.42 -11.59
CA ALA A 471 7.84 -16.13 -12.46
C ALA A 471 7.85 -17.65 -12.20
N THR A 472 9.04 -18.22 -11.97
CA THR A 472 9.19 -19.64 -11.60
C THR A 472 8.52 -19.92 -10.26
N LEU A 473 8.79 -19.11 -9.22
CA LEU A 473 8.18 -19.29 -7.90
C LEU A 473 6.67 -19.02 -7.93
N HIS A 474 6.19 -18.10 -8.76
CA HIS A 474 4.76 -17.87 -8.94
C HIS A 474 4.06 -19.14 -9.45
N THR A 475 4.63 -19.76 -10.48
CA THR A 475 4.12 -21.03 -11.02
C THR A 475 4.09 -22.11 -9.93
N LEU A 476 5.19 -22.28 -9.20
CA LEU A 476 5.28 -23.27 -8.11
C LEU A 476 4.33 -23.00 -6.94
N SER A 477 4.02 -21.73 -6.65
CA SER A 477 3.05 -21.37 -5.61
C SER A 477 1.62 -21.84 -5.93
N ILE A 478 1.31 -22.06 -7.21
CA ILE A 478 0.00 -22.50 -7.69
C ILE A 478 0.00 -24.00 -7.97
N SER A 479 1.00 -24.50 -8.70
CA SER A 479 1.03 -25.86 -9.24
C SER A 479 2.09 -26.77 -8.63
N GLY A 480 2.91 -26.27 -7.70
CA GLY A 480 3.95 -27.06 -7.03
C GLY A 480 3.38 -28.15 -6.12
N ASP A 481 4.25 -29.05 -5.67
CA ASP A 481 3.89 -30.06 -4.67
C ASP A 481 3.71 -29.46 -3.25
N ALA A 482 3.43 -30.33 -2.28
CA ALA A 482 3.15 -29.93 -0.89
C ALA A 482 4.34 -29.21 -0.19
N MET A 483 5.58 -29.40 -0.65
CA MET A 483 6.76 -28.72 -0.13
C MET A 483 7.10 -27.46 -0.93
N GLN A 484 6.97 -27.53 -2.26
CA GLN A 484 7.29 -26.42 -3.16
C GLN A 484 6.34 -25.23 -2.98
N LYS A 485 5.04 -25.48 -2.80
CA LYS A 485 4.02 -24.43 -2.66
C LYS A 485 4.32 -23.48 -1.48
N PRO A 486 4.46 -23.96 -0.23
CA PRO A 486 4.80 -23.09 0.90
C PRO A 486 6.16 -22.41 0.75
N ALA A 487 7.16 -23.11 0.18
CA ALA A 487 8.49 -22.54 0.00
C ALA A 487 8.49 -21.38 -1.01
N ALA A 488 7.77 -21.54 -2.12
CA ALA A 488 7.59 -20.50 -3.11
C ALA A 488 6.80 -19.32 -2.54
N GLN A 489 5.70 -19.57 -1.83
CA GLN A 489 4.91 -18.54 -1.17
C GLN A 489 5.73 -17.72 -0.17
N ALA A 490 6.62 -18.35 0.60
CA ALA A 490 7.50 -17.67 1.55
C ALA A 490 8.55 -16.77 0.89
N LEU A 491 9.03 -17.12 -0.31
CA LEU A 491 10.08 -16.37 -1.03
C LEU A 491 9.55 -15.31 -1.99
N LEU A 492 8.29 -15.43 -2.45
CA LEU A 492 7.69 -14.47 -3.38
C LEU A 492 7.70 -13.02 -2.88
N PRO A 493 7.37 -12.71 -1.60
CA PRO A 493 7.44 -11.34 -1.09
C PRO A 493 8.84 -10.71 -1.25
N LEU A 494 9.90 -11.48 -0.96
CA LEU A 494 11.29 -11.05 -1.11
C LEU A 494 11.62 -10.67 -2.56
N LEU A 495 11.18 -11.48 -3.53
CA LEU A 495 11.43 -11.23 -4.96
C LEU A 495 10.58 -10.08 -5.50
N LYS A 496 9.31 -9.97 -5.10
CA LYS A 496 8.40 -8.90 -5.57
C LYS A 496 8.94 -7.52 -5.19
N GLN A 497 9.28 -7.32 -3.91
CA GLN A 497 9.85 -6.04 -3.48
C GLN A 497 11.23 -5.74 -4.09
N ALA A 498 12.06 -6.78 -4.29
CA ALA A 498 13.34 -6.63 -4.96
C ALA A 498 13.18 -6.25 -6.43
N SER A 499 12.20 -6.81 -7.13
CA SER A 499 11.89 -6.48 -8.52
C SER A 499 11.51 -5.01 -8.65
N VAL A 500 10.65 -4.49 -7.76
CA VAL A 500 10.28 -3.06 -7.77
C VAL A 500 11.50 -2.17 -7.54
N LEU A 501 12.39 -2.50 -6.59
CA LEU A 501 13.59 -1.70 -6.31
C LEU A 501 14.72 -1.86 -7.36
N GLY A 502 14.70 -2.94 -8.13
CA GLY A 502 15.64 -3.20 -9.23
C GLY A 502 15.27 -2.47 -10.52
N LYS A 503 14.00 -2.12 -10.73
CA LYS A 503 13.54 -1.39 -11.91
C LYS A 503 14.04 0.07 -11.94
N ARG A 504 13.92 0.68 -13.11
CA ARG A 504 14.05 2.13 -13.32
C ARG A 504 12.76 2.69 -13.90
N TYR A 505 12.44 3.92 -13.50
CA TYR A 505 11.13 4.54 -13.68
C TYR A 505 11.24 5.85 -14.46
N ASP A 506 10.23 6.13 -15.28
CA ASP A 506 10.13 7.39 -16.03
C ASP A 506 9.71 8.54 -15.11
N ALA A 507 8.93 8.22 -14.06
CA ALA A 507 8.62 9.15 -12.99
C ALA A 507 8.75 8.47 -11.61
N VAL A 508 9.51 9.08 -10.71
CA VAL A 508 9.52 8.74 -9.28
C VAL A 508 8.93 9.91 -8.50
N ILE A 509 7.77 9.70 -7.90
CA ILE A 509 6.96 10.76 -7.29
C ILE A 509 6.76 10.43 -5.81
N ALA A 510 7.12 11.34 -4.91
CA ALA A 510 7.08 11.02 -3.47
C ALA A 510 6.79 12.22 -2.56
N ASN A 511 6.08 11.94 -1.47
CA ASN A 511 6.19 12.69 -0.22
C ASN A 511 6.97 11.82 0.79
N PRO A 512 8.30 11.87 0.83
CA PRO A 512 9.10 11.00 1.69
C PRO A 512 8.93 11.32 3.18
N PRO A 513 9.34 10.42 4.09
CA PRO A 513 9.34 10.67 5.52
C PRO A 513 10.25 11.85 5.93
N TYR A 514 9.77 12.70 6.83
CA TYR A 514 10.53 13.83 7.39
C TYR A 514 11.09 13.45 8.76
N MET A 515 12.37 13.06 8.81
CA MET A 515 13.00 12.61 10.05
C MET A 515 14.49 12.96 10.07
N GLY A 516 14.82 13.99 10.85
CA GLY A 516 16.20 14.39 11.07
C GLY A 516 17.01 13.33 11.83
N SER A 517 18.34 13.41 11.74
CA SER A 517 19.30 12.45 12.33
C SER A 517 19.19 12.21 13.86
N LYS A 518 18.40 13.00 14.58
CA LYS A 518 18.07 12.80 16.01
C LYS A 518 16.91 11.82 16.22
N GLY A 519 15.99 11.72 15.26
CA GLY A 519 14.88 10.76 15.29
C GLY A 519 15.27 9.37 14.80
N MET A 520 16.30 9.29 13.93
CA MET A 520 16.79 8.02 13.37
C MET A 520 17.36 7.10 14.45
N ASN A 521 16.99 5.82 14.41
CA ASN A 521 17.63 4.78 15.22
C ASN A 521 19.10 4.55 14.80
N ALA A 522 19.84 3.78 15.61
CA ALA A 522 21.27 3.57 15.40
C ALA A 522 21.59 2.92 14.04
N GLU A 523 20.80 1.92 13.63
CA GLU A 523 20.97 1.21 12.37
C GLU A 523 20.78 2.15 11.16
N LEU A 524 19.66 2.87 11.11
CA LEU A 524 19.35 3.81 10.05
C LEU A 524 20.39 4.94 9.97
N LYS A 525 20.88 5.41 11.13
CA LYS A 525 21.89 6.46 11.20
C LYS A 525 23.24 6.01 10.65
N GLU A 526 23.68 4.79 10.97
CA GLU A 526 24.91 4.22 10.41
C GLU A 526 24.79 3.95 8.92
N PHE A 527 23.64 3.42 8.48
CA PHE A 527 23.33 3.27 7.06
C PHE A 527 23.38 4.61 6.32
N ALA A 528 22.70 5.64 6.81
CA ALA A 528 22.67 6.97 6.23
C ALA A 528 24.08 7.59 6.13
N LYS A 529 24.90 7.47 7.18
CA LYS A 529 26.28 7.97 7.16
C LYS A 529 27.14 7.29 6.09
N LYS A 530 26.96 5.98 5.90
CA LYS A 530 27.77 5.18 5.00
C LYS A 530 27.35 5.35 3.53
N GLN A 531 26.05 5.27 3.26
CA GLN A 531 25.51 5.23 1.90
C GLN A 531 25.15 6.61 1.35
N PHE A 532 24.80 7.56 2.23
CA PHE A 532 24.27 8.87 1.83
C PHE A 532 24.99 10.03 2.56
N PRO A 533 26.33 10.12 2.48
CA PRO A 533 27.10 11.08 3.26
C PRO A 533 26.71 12.56 3.02
N ASN A 534 26.17 12.87 1.84
CA ASN A 534 25.79 14.21 1.39
C ASN A 534 24.40 14.65 1.86
N SER A 535 23.53 13.72 2.26
CA SER A 535 22.13 13.98 2.62
C SER A 535 21.70 13.37 3.97
N LYS A 536 22.59 12.61 4.64
CA LYS A 536 22.38 11.91 5.93
C LYS A 536 21.74 12.69 7.08
N SER A 537 21.63 14.01 6.95
CA SER A 537 21.07 14.88 7.99
C SER A 537 19.56 14.68 8.17
N ASP A 538 18.84 14.24 7.13
CA ASP A 538 17.40 13.94 7.19
C ASP A 538 16.97 12.91 6.13
N LEU A 539 15.97 12.09 6.44
CA LEU A 539 15.42 11.09 5.52
C LEU A 539 14.91 11.70 4.21
N PHE A 540 14.19 12.83 4.23
CA PHE A 540 13.66 13.39 2.98
C PHE A 540 14.79 13.70 1.99
N ALA A 541 15.96 14.11 2.49
CA ALA A 541 17.11 14.46 1.67
C ALA A 541 17.80 13.21 1.10
N ILE A 542 17.83 12.13 1.87
CA ILE A 542 18.30 10.81 1.40
C ILE A 542 17.40 10.31 0.26
N PHE A 543 16.08 10.49 0.40
CA PHE A 543 15.12 10.15 -0.65
C PHE A 543 15.31 10.96 -1.93
N ILE A 544 15.80 12.20 -1.89
CA ILE A 544 16.15 12.96 -3.10
C ILE A 544 17.22 12.21 -3.90
N GLU A 545 18.32 11.81 -3.25
CA GLU A 545 19.40 11.06 -3.92
C GLU A 545 18.93 9.67 -4.37
N ARG A 546 18.14 8.97 -3.52
CA ARG A 546 17.65 7.62 -3.84
C ARG A 546 16.69 7.62 -5.02
N ASN A 547 15.78 8.59 -5.09
CA ASN A 547 14.78 8.66 -6.15
C ASN A 547 15.42 8.97 -7.51
N LEU A 548 16.46 9.80 -7.54
CA LEU A 548 17.29 10.02 -8.75
C LEU A 548 17.99 8.72 -9.20
N ASN A 549 18.46 7.90 -8.26
CA ASN A 549 19.03 6.59 -8.59
C ASN A 549 17.98 5.57 -9.10
N LEU A 550 16.68 5.81 -8.87
CA LEU A 550 15.57 4.97 -9.32
C LEU A 550 14.99 5.43 -10.67
N THR A 551 15.36 6.59 -11.20
CA THR A 551 14.87 7.06 -12.51
C THR A 551 15.66 6.51 -13.69
N THR A 552 15.01 6.42 -14.85
CA THR A 552 15.68 6.25 -16.15
C THR A 552 16.55 7.46 -16.48
N THR A 553 17.38 7.39 -17.52
CA THR A 553 18.25 8.49 -17.94
C THR A 553 17.48 9.74 -18.38
N ALA A 554 16.25 9.56 -18.90
CA ALA A 554 15.34 10.63 -19.28
C ALA A 554 14.21 10.87 -18.26
N GLY A 555 14.21 10.12 -17.14
CA GLY A 555 13.13 10.16 -16.15
C GLY A 555 13.14 11.41 -15.28
N MET A 556 12.11 11.56 -14.47
CA MET A 556 11.91 12.71 -13.59
C MET A 556 11.65 12.28 -12.15
N VAL A 557 12.11 13.09 -11.20
CA VAL A 557 11.81 12.97 -9.78
C VAL A 557 10.93 14.15 -9.37
N ALA A 558 9.73 13.90 -8.87
CA ALA A 558 8.85 14.94 -8.35
C ALA A 558 8.60 14.71 -6.86
N MET A 559 8.97 15.68 -6.01
CA MET A 559 8.87 15.49 -4.56
C MET A 559 8.35 16.72 -3.84
N ILE A 560 7.69 16.51 -2.72
CA ILE A 560 7.50 17.52 -1.68
C ILE A 560 8.35 17.18 -0.46
N THR A 561 9.21 18.10 -0.05
CA THR A 561 10.12 17.90 1.09
C THR A 561 10.22 19.15 1.97
N MET A 562 10.91 19.04 3.10
CA MET A 562 11.25 20.22 3.90
C MET A 562 12.20 21.14 3.12
N GLN A 563 11.93 22.44 3.11
CA GLN A 563 12.70 23.43 2.33
C GLN A 563 14.16 23.62 2.78
N SER A 564 14.56 23.04 3.92
CA SER A 564 15.85 23.26 4.57
C SER A 564 17.06 22.86 3.70
N TRP A 565 16.88 21.91 2.77
CA TRP A 565 17.93 21.50 1.84
C TRP A 565 18.34 22.62 0.87
N MET A 566 17.49 23.63 0.66
CA MET A 566 17.77 24.74 -0.24
C MET A 566 18.83 25.71 0.31
N PHE A 567 19.04 25.77 1.63
CA PHE A 567 19.90 26.82 2.23
C PHE A 567 20.80 26.37 3.38
N LEU A 568 20.54 25.27 4.10
CA LEU A 568 21.44 24.87 5.19
C LEU A 568 22.79 24.34 4.66
N SER A 569 23.87 24.67 5.36
CA SER A 569 25.24 24.24 4.99
C SER A 569 25.40 22.71 5.01
N SER A 570 24.65 22.01 5.85
CA SER A 570 24.63 20.54 5.92
C SER A 570 24.19 19.86 4.62
N TYR A 571 23.59 20.59 3.68
CA TYR A 571 23.13 20.10 2.38
C TYR A 571 23.87 20.74 1.20
N GLU A 572 25.00 21.41 1.43
CA GLU A 572 25.78 22.04 0.36
C GLU A 572 26.28 21.03 -0.67
N ALA A 573 26.80 19.87 -0.23
CA ALA A 573 27.22 18.79 -1.12
C ALA A 573 26.05 18.21 -1.93
N LEU A 574 24.86 18.08 -1.32
CA LEU A 574 23.65 17.67 -2.00
C LEU A 574 23.25 18.68 -3.10
N ARG A 575 23.24 19.97 -2.78
CA ARG A 575 22.96 21.03 -3.77
C ARG A 575 23.97 21.04 -4.91
N ALA A 576 25.26 20.92 -4.61
CA ALA A 576 26.31 20.84 -5.62
C ALA A 576 26.11 19.64 -6.56
N ARG A 577 25.70 18.48 -6.02
CA ARG A 577 25.34 17.31 -6.81
C ARG A 577 24.14 17.59 -7.73
N ILE A 578 23.04 18.11 -7.18
CA ILE A 578 21.83 18.42 -7.97
C ILE A 578 22.14 19.39 -9.11
N LEU A 579 22.81 20.51 -8.79
CA LEU A 579 23.12 21.55 -9.77
C LEU A 579 24.20 21.15 -10.79
N GLY A 580 25.05 20.17 -10.46
CA GLY A 580 26.12 19.71 -11.34
C GLY A 580 25.81 18.45 -12.15
N GLN A 581 24.71 17.75 -11.84
CA GLN A 581 24.39 16.44 -12.45
C GLN A 581 22.94 16.31 -12.92
N HIS A 582 22.04 17.20 -12.51
CA HIS A 582 20.62 17.12 -12.80
C HIS A 582 20.09 18.50 -13.21
N THR A 583 18.79 18.58 -13.48
CA THR A 583 18.11 19.82 -13.86
C THR A 583 16.90 20.06 -12.96
N ILE A 584 16.74 21.27 -12.43
CA ILE A 584 15.52 21.66 -11.72
C ILE A 584 14.53 22.19 -12.76
N LEU A 585 13.46 21.43 -13.01
CA LEU A 585 12.45 21.80 -14.01
C LEU A 585 11.47 22.85 -13.48
N GLY A 586 11.13 22.74 -12.21
CA GLY A 586 10.25 23.70 -11.56
C GLY A 586 10.16 23.47 -10.06
N MET A 587 9.73 24.50 -9.35
CA MET A 587 9.63 24.51 -7.90
C MET A 587 8.50 25.43 -7.43
N ALA A 588 7.60 24.89 -6.60
CA ALA A 588 6.70 25.66 -5.77
C ALA A 588 7.29 25.73 -4.35
N HIS A 589 7.67 26.92 -3.91
CA HIS A 589 8.19 27.18 -2.58
C HIS A 589 7.03 27.54 -1.64
N LEU A 590 6.59 26.57 -0.83
CA LEU A 590 5.39 26.70 0.01
C LEU A 590 5.69 27.41 1.33
N GLY A 591 6.85 27.19 1.94
CA GLY A 591 7.12 27.71 3.29
C GLY A 591 6.26 26.99 4.35
N SER A 592 5.99 27.67 5.45
CA SER A 592 5.12 27.14 6.53
C SER A 592 3.68 26.96 6.04
N ARG A 593 2.89 26.17 6.80
CA ARG A 593 1.46 25.92 6.50
C ARG A 593 1.21 25.38 5.10
N GLY A 594 2.15 24.56 4.60
CA GLY A 594 1.93 23.75 3.40
C GLY A 594 0.95 22.58 3.62
N PHE A 595 0.62 22.30 4.89
CA PHE A 595 -0.28 21.24 5.33
C PHE A 595 -1.16 21.78 6.47
N ASP A 596 -2.46 21.95 6.23
CA ASP A 596 -3.43 22.42 7.22
C ASP A 596 -3.61 21.40 8.35
N SER A 597 -3.33 20.12 8.07
CA SER A 597 -3.33 19.04 9.07
C SER A 597 -2.23 19.17 10.13
N ILE A 598 -1.17 19.95 9.86
CA ILE A 598 -0.12 20.28 10.81
C ILE A 598 -0.34 21.72 11.30
N GLY A 599 -0.68 21.87 12.57
CA GLY A 599 -0.84 23.20 13.17
C GLY A 599 0.49 23.99 13.23
N GLY A 600 0.44 25.28 12.91
CA GLY A 600 1.55 26.22 13.08
C GLY A 600 2.63 26.16 12.00
N GLU A 601 3.85 26.59 12.34
CA GLU A 601 5.01 26.65 11.44
C GLU A 601 5.99 25.49 11.64
N VAL A 602 5.49 24.36 12.11
CA VAL A 602 6.32 23.19 12.49
C VAL A 602 7.02 22.59 11.28
N VAL A 603 6.37 22.62 10.11
CA VAL A 603 6.92 22.11 8.85
C VAL A 603 6.86 23.21 7.81
N SER A 604 8.01 23.45 7.15
CA SER A 604 8.12 24.36 6.01
C SER A 604 8.59 23.61 4.78
N THR A 605 7.84 23.67 3.68
CA THR A 605 8.05 22.76 2.55
C THR A 605 8.27 23.44 1.21
N THR A 606 8.75 22.64 0.27
CA THR A 606 8.88 22.97 -1.14
C THR A 606 8.50 21.73 -1.96
N ALA A 607 7.73 21.93 -3.03
CA ALA A 607 7.44 20.92 -4.03
C ALA A 607 8.24 21.22 -5.29
N PHE A 608 8.90 20.22 -5.89
CA PHE A 608 9.80 20.45 -7.01
C PHE A 608 9.84 19.25 -7.95
N VAL A 609 10.31 19.49 -9.17
CA VAL A 609 10.57 18.46 -10.18
C VAL A 609 12.01 18.56 -10.64
N LEU A 610 12.74 17.45 -10.57
CA LEU A 610 14.08 17.28 -11.11
C LEU A 610 14.02 16.39 -12.35
N ALA A 611 14.84 16.70 -13.34
CA ALA A 611 15.07 15.82 -14.48
C ALA A 611 16.38 15.05 -14.32
N GLN A 612 16.34 13.83 -14.85
CA GLN A 612 17.45 12.94 -15.16
C GLN A 612 18.68 13.69 -15.72
N PRO A 613 18.54 14.19 -16.95
CA PRO A 613 19.62 14.82 -17.67
C PRO A 613 20.05 16.13 -17.04
N HIS A 614 21.34 16.44 -17.16
CA HIS A 614 21.91 17.72 -16.76
C HIS A 614 21.81 18.72 -17.92
N LEU A 615 20.98 19.74 -17.75
CA LEU A 615 20.71 20.82 -18.70
C LEU A 615 20.98 22.15 -17.99
N PRO A 616 22.25 22.59 -17.90
CA PRO A 616 22.67 23.68 -17.02
C PRO A 616 22.04 25.04 -17.36
N THR A 617 21.58 25.23 -18.59
CA THR A 617 20.98 26.48 -19.08
C THR A 617 19.45 26.43 -19.11
N TYR A 618 18.84 25.34 -18.64
CA TYR A 618 17.38 25.18 -18.59
C TYR A 618 16.72 26.30 -17.78
N GLN A 619 15.65 26.87 -18.32
CA GLN A 619 14.85 27.90 -17.66
C GLN A 619 13.63 27.26 -17.00
N GLY A 620 13.72 27.01 -15.68
CA GLY A 620 12.63 26.41 -14.90
C GLY A 620 11.62 27.42 -14.35
N GLY A 621 10.43 26.92 -13.98
CA GLY A 621 9.37 27.72 -13.35
C GLY A 621 9.48 27.72 -11.82
N TYR A 622 9.60 28.90 -11.20
CA TYR A 622 9.78 29.05 -9.75
C TYR A 622 8.66 29.91 -9.15
N PHE A 623 7.87 29.32 -8.26
CA PHE A 623 6.69 29.93 -7.67
C PHE A 623 6.89 30.13 -6.17
N ARG A 624 6.85 31.37 -5.70
CA ARG A 624 6.95 31.69 -4.27
C ARG A 624 5.55 31.81 -3.67
N LEU A 625 5.15 30.83 -2.87
CA LEU A 625 3.81 30.71 -2.28
C LEU A 625 3.80 30.90 -0.75
N VAL A 626 4.88 31.47 -0.20
CA VAL A 626 5.10 31.56 1.25
C VAL A 626 4.11 32.48 1.96
N ASP A 627 3.50 33.42 1.25
CA ASP A 627 2.56 34.40 1.82
C ASP A 627 1.15 33.81 2.06
N GLY A 628 0.83 32.65 1.47
CA GLY A 628 -0.43 31.96 1.70
C GLY A 628 -0.51 31.32 3.09
N ASN A 629 -1.65 31.44 3.75
CA ASN A 629 -1.85 31.00 5.14
C ASN A 629 -2.55 29.65 5.29
N SER A 630 -2.96 29.02 4.18
CA SER A 630 -3.62 27.72 4.12
C SER A 630 -3.28 26.96 2.84
N GLU A 631 -3.58 25.67 2.80
CA GLU A 631 -3.49 24.85 1.59
C GLU A 631 -4.28 25.48 0.42
N ALA A 632 -5.49 25.98 0.70
CA ALA A 632 -6.37 26.58 -0.30
C ALA A 632 -5.83 27.91 -0.84
N GLU A 633 -5.31 28.78 0.02
CA GLU A 633 -4.68 30.04 -0.40
C GLU A 633 -3.46 29.79 -1.27
N LYS A 634 -2.58 28.85 -0.88
CA LYS A 634 -1.39 28.51 -1.67
C LYS A 634 -1.75 27.93 -3.03
N ALA A 635 -2.78 27.10 -3.11
CA ALA A 635 -3.30 26.58 -4.37
C ALA A 635 -3.85 27.69 -5.28
N ALA A 636 -4.57 28.66 -4.70
CA ALA A 636 -5.10 29.81 -5.43
C ALA A 636 -3.96 30.71 -5.94
N MET A 637 -2.98 31.04 -5.09
CA MET A 637 -1.79 31.81 -5.48
C MET A 637 -1.01 31.13 -6.61
N PHE A 638 -0.87 29.80 -6.57
CA PHE A 638 -0.19 29.06 -7.63
C PHE A 638 -0.95 29.17 -8.97
N LYS A 639 -2.29 29.02 -8.94
CA LYS A 639 -3.12 29.20 -10.13
C LYS A 639 -3.08 30.62 -10.68
N GLU A 640 -3.08 31.62 -9.81
CA GLU A 640 -2.93 33.02 -10.22
C GLU A 640 -1.58 33.26 -10.89
N ALA A 641 -0.50 32.66 -10.38
CA ALA A 641 0.83 32.77 -10.98
C ALA A 641 1.00 31.99 -12.30
N LEU A 642 0.12 31.03 -12.59
CA LEU A 642 0.08 30.30 -13.87
C LEU A 642 -0.69 31.04 -14.96
N ALA A 643 -1.65 31.89 -14.59
CA ALA A 643 -2.49 32.68 -15.49
C ALA A 643 -1.74 33.90 -16.02
#